data_AF-A0A8C2SXW5-F1
#
_entry.id   AF-A0A8C2SXW5-F1
#
_cell.length_a   1.000
_cell.length_b   1.000
_cell.length_c   1.000
_cell.angle_alpha   90.00
_cell.angle_beta   90.00
_cell.angle_gamma   90.00
#
_symmetry.space_group_name_H-M   'P 1'
#
loop_
_entity.id
_entity.type
_entity.pdbx_description
1 polymer ?
#
loop_
_entity_poly.entity_id
_entity_poly.type
_entity_poly.pdbx_seq_one_letter_code
_entity_poly.pdbx_strand_id
1 'polypeptide(L)'
;MRLRVLPGSPAALKVVAAARSAAAAVQLCWARPGGEARPGAGGGAVRSGPVGARGSRPLTDAPSRRAAAVPAVRPVGPGPAAGERRGAVLRQRHLPVSPAEPPTSPRFRSVPSPRFRSVPFPPVPVSRRFFFLQRGEEPNELSTQWLEWEATELQPAALQALYARLVLGRTEAAAALGEALGHVERSLAGSGTAFLAGDKPSVADVVVWATLFPLLRDEAVPAAEPLQNWFRNMTLSEACRSAADTVLLPQHLQEFTACLQKLPRPLLDAASGCKEDDVLEQALTEEDVAAAADAWTRGAAALPKPWRPPKPVLPVEGMRNVLITSALPYVNNVPHLGNIIGCVLSADAFARYSRLRNWNTLYVCGTDEYGTATETKAVEEGLTPREICDKYHAVHADIYRWFDISFDYFGRTTTPQQTVISQDIFQRLQARGFVLQDTVQQLHCAACQRFLADRFVEGICPFCTYQEARGDQCDKCGKLINAVELKAPRCKLCGGSPTVRPTRHLFLDLPKLEERLQPWLENCWATGNWTANARYITRSWIRDGLRPRCITRDLQWGTPVPLDGFRDKVFYVWFDAPIGYLSITANYTEHWERWWKNPQQVELYNFMAKDNVPFHSVVFPCSLLGAEDNYTLVNHLIATEYLNYEDGKFSKSRGVGVFGDMAKDTGIAADVWRFYLLYVRPEGQDSAFSWGDLMLKNNSELLNNLGNFINRAGMFVCKFFDGAVPPMVLTPGDHRLLARVTMELRQYHQLLERVRIRDALRCVLNISRHGNQYIQVNEPWKRIKGGEEDRQRAGTVTGVAVNVAALLAVLVQPYMPAVSAAIQAQLCVPPECSVLSHVFTCTLPPGHRVGTVSPLFQKLESEHIDALRKRFGGGQAKPPNPPAQSDPPSVPGLAPTDPNRIQELTEQVAEQGDCVRRLKASGADRARIDSEVGKLLALKRELALAQNKSPDTPRGKGKK
;
A
#
# COMPACT_ATOMS: atom_id res chain seq x y z
N MET A 1 -30.43 -25.20 7.90
CA MET A 1 -31.21 -26.15 8.74
C MET A 1 -32.23 -25.32 9.52
N ARG A 2 -33.52 -25.68 9.53
CA ARG A 2 -34.55 -24.91 10.28
C ARG A 2 -34.59 -25.35 11.74
N LEU A 3 -34.78 -24.42 12.68
CA LEU A 3 -35.22 -24.69 14.05
C LEU A 3 -36.29 -23.65 14.45
N ARG A 4 -37.18 -24.03 15.38
CA ARG A 4 -38.40 -23.27 15.73
C ARG A 4 -38.18 -22.33 16.92
N VAL A 5 -38.99 -21.29 17.00
CA VAL A 5 -39.20 -20.45 18.20
C VAL A 5 -40.61 -20.70 18.73
N LEU A 6 -40.75 -20.94 20.03
CA LEU A 6 -41.96 -20.69 20.85
C LEU A 6 -41.51 -20.41 22.32
N PRO A 7 -42.32 -19.74 23.16
CA PRO A 7 -41.77 -18.73 24.08
C PRO A 7 -42.06 -18.94 25.58
N GLY A 8 -41.37 -18.16 26.44
CA GLY A 8 -41.77 -17.93 27.84
C GLY A 8 -40.69 -17.35 28.77
N SER A 9 -41.07 -16.35 29.56
CA SER A 9 -40.32 -15.74 30.69
C SER A 9 -39.02 -14.95 30.41
N PRO A 10 -38.61 -14.01 31.31
CA PRO A 10 -37.73 -12.90 30.97
C PRO A 10 -36.22 -13.19 31.10
N ALA A 11 -35.59 -13.67 30.03
CA ALA A 11 -34.14 -13.88 29.97
C ALA A 11 -33.33 -12.67 29.43
N ALA A 12 -33.97 -11.53 29.16
CA ALA A 12 -33.47 -10.44 28.31
C ALA A 12 -32.40 -9.48 28.91
N LEU A 13 -31.77 -9.85 30.04
CA LEU A 13 -30.77 -9.04 30.74
C LEU A 13 -29.51 -9.81 31.18
N LYS A 14 -29.59 -11.12 31.47
CA LYS A 14 -28.42 -11.90 31.96
C LYS A 14 -27.30 -12.10 30.93
N VAL A 15 -27.58 -11.89 29.64
CA VAL A 15 -26.61 -12.06 28.55
C VAL A 15 -25.63 -10.89 28.44
N VAL A 16 -26.07 -9.66 28.77
CA VAL A 16 -25.31 -8.42 28.53
C VAL A 16 -24.08 -8.34 29.45
N ALA A 17 -24.26 -8.69 30.73
CA ALA A 17 -23.18 -8.74 31.72
C ALA A 17 -22.11 -9.79 31.36
N ALA A 18 -22.55 -11.00 31.03
CA ALA A 18 -21.65 -12.10 30.70
C ALA A 18 -20.83 -11.84 29.43
N ALA A 19 -21.41 -11.18 28.43
CA ALA A 19 -20.82 -11.02 27.10
C ALA A 19 -19.59 -10.08 27.03
N ARG A 20 -19.44 -9.10 27.94
CA ARG A 20 -18.24 -8.24 27.99
C ARG A 20 -17.19 -8.71 29.01
N SER A 21 -17.57 -9.36 30.11
CA SER A 21 -16.58 -9.88 31.08
C SER A 21 -15.93 -11.20 30.65
N ALA A 22 -16.62 -12.04 29.89
CA ALA A 22 -16.00 -13.20 29.25
C ALA A 22 -14.90 -12.83 28.23
N ALA A 23 -14.93 -11.61 27.69
CA ALA A 23 -13.93 -11.13 26.72
C ALA A 23 -12.53 -10.98 27.31
N ALA A 24 -12.39 -10.89 28.64
CA ALA A 24 -11.09 -10.87 29.33
C ALA A 24 -10.51 -12.29 29.60
N ALA A 25 -11.34 -13.35 29.51
CA ALA A 25 -10.96 -14.70 29.94
C ALA A 25 -10.71 -15.68 28.77
N VAL A 26 -11.38 -15.52 27.62
CA VAL A 26 -11.36 -16.51 26.53
C VAL A 26 -10.17 -16.30 25.57
N GLN A 27 -8.95 -16.31 26.11
CA GLN A 27 -7.72 -16.47 25.29
C GLN A 27 -6.66 -17.41 25.90
N LEU A 28 -6.90 -18.01 27.07
CA LEU A 28 -5.96 -18.92 27.76
C LEU A 28 -6.49 -20.35 28.00
N CYS A 29 -7.10 -20.96 26.98
CA CYS A 29 -7.12 -22.43 26.83
C CYS A 29 -7.43 -22.82 25.38
N TRP A 30 -6.60 -23.70 24.78
CA TRP A 30 -6.93 -24.76 23.81
C TRP A 30 -5.65 -25.31 23.14
N ALA A 31 -4.79 -25.97 23.93
CA ALA A 31 -3.54 -26.55 23.46
C ALA A 31 -3.32 -28.03 23.89
N ARG A 32 -4.35 -28.87 23.64
CA ARG A 32 -4.26 -30.33 23.41
C ARG A 32 -3.91 -31.24 24.63
N PRO A 33 -4.00 -32.59 24.50
CA PRO A 33 -4.76 -33.42 23.53
C PRO A 33 -5.64 -34.53 24.18
N GLY A 34 -6.71 -34.92 23.48
CA GLY A 34 -7.26 -36.29 23.53
C GLY A 34 -8.14 -36.66 24.73
N GLY A 35 -9.02 -37.64 24.52
CA GLY A 35 -9.98 -38.14 25.51
C GLY A 35 -11.29 -38.54 24.85
N GLU A 36 -11.51 -39.85 24.68
CA GLU A 36 -12.74 -40.39 24.08
C GLU A 36 -13.88 -40.43 25.11
N ALA A 37 -15.12 -40.32 24.64
CA ALA A 37 -16.31 -40.43 25.48
C ALA A 37 -17.05 -41.76 25.26
N ARG A 38 -17.11 -42.60 26.30
CA ARG A 38 -18.22 -43.54 26.51
C ARG A 38 -18.61 -43.63 28.01
N PRO A 39 -19.88 -43.95 28.33
CA PRO A 39 -20.44 -43.75 29.68
C PRO A 39 -20.65 -45.06 30.46
N GLY A 40 -20.83 -44.97 31.78
CA GLY A 40 -21.41 -46.07 32.57
C GLY A 40 -21.22 -45.98 34.09
N ALA A 41 -22.35 -45.96 34.80
CA ALA A 41 -22.61 -46.40 36.18
C ALA A 41 -21.47 -46.66 37.21
N GLY A 42 -21.63 -46.07 38.41
CA GLY A 42 -21.92 -46.89 39.60
C GLY A 42 -20.83 -47.16 40.64
N GLY A 43 -20.76 -46.30 41.67
CA GLY A 43 -20.51 -46.69 43.08
C GLY A 43 -19.10 -47.13 43.53
N GLY A 44 -18.92 -47.24 44.86
CA GLY A 44 -17.89 -48.12 45.45
C GLY A 44 -16.59 -47.52 46.00
N ALA A 45 -16.67 -46.88 47.17
CA ALA A 45 -15.88 -47.22 48.38
C ALA A 45 -14.34 -47.53 48.35
N VAL A 46 -13.62 -46.84 49.26
CA VAL A 46 -12.64 -47.39 50.25
C VAL A 46 -11.13 -47.57 49.91
N ARG A 47 -10.33 -46.68 50.55
CA ARG A 47 -9.03 -46.85 51.29
C ARG A 47 -7.74 -47.47 50.68
N SER A 48 -6.67 -46.66 50.80
CA SER A 48 -5.32 -46.96 51.38
C SER A 48 -4.32 -47.95 50.74
N GLY A 49 -3.03 -47.56 50.69
CA GLY A 49 -1.86 -48.47 50.68
C GLY A 49 -0.63 -48.00 49.86
N PRO A 50 0.56 -47.79 50.46
CA PRO A 50 1.83 -47.51 49.76
C PRO A 50 2.82 -48.72 49.78
N VAL A 51 4.14 -48.46 49.60
CA VAL A 51 5.31 -49.41 49.52
C VAL A 51 5.56 -49.96 48.10
N GLY A 52 6.79 -50.16 47.60
CA GLY A 52 8.14 -50.03 48.19
C GLY A 52 9.28 -50.02 47.14
N ALA A 53 10.52 -50.36 47.53
CA ALA A 53 11.73 -50.18 46.72
C ALA A 53 12.72 -51.38 46.79
N ARG A 54 13.66 -51.49 45.83
CA ARG A 54 15.09 -51.97 45.91
C ARG A 54 15.65 -52.43 44.55
N GLY A 55 16.99 -52.41 44.39
CA GLY A 55 17.74 -53.01 43.26
C GLY A 55 19.05 -52.28 42.92
N SER A 56 20.17 -53.00 42.70
CA SER A 56 21.49 -52.39 42.37
C SER A 56 22.60 -53.40 42.01
N ARG A 57 23.65 -52.93 41.29
CA ARG A 57 25.07 -53.43 41.28
C ARG A 57 25.35 -54.82 40.60
N PRO A 58 26.63 -55.18 40.31
CA PRO A 58 27.81 -54.39 39.83
C PRO A 58 28.70 -55.13 38.77
N LEU A 59 29.94 -54.61 38.52
CA LEU A 59 31.13 -55.22 37.82
C LEU A 59 31.08 -55.18 36.27
N THR A 60 32.16 -55.00 35.45
CA THR A 60 33.60 -54.61 35.56
C THR A 60 34.09 -54.18 34.12
N ASP A 61 35.34 -53.85 33.71
CA ASP A 61 36.71 -53.79 34.29
C ASP A 61 37.63 -52.73 33.56
N ALA A 62 38.96 -52.80 33.71
CA ALA A 62 40.02 -52.00 33.06
C ALA A 62 41.21 -52.90 32.59
N PRO A 63 42.50 -52.48 32.30
CA PRO A 63 43.12 -51.13 32.22
C PRO A 63 44.21 -50.89 31.11
N SER A 64 44.78 -49.67 31.08
CA SER A 64 46.18 -49.32 30.67
C SER A 64 46.53 -49.21 29.14
N ARG A 65 47.60 -48.58 28.60
CA ARG A 65 48.72 -47.65 28.99
C ARG A 65 49.50 -47.22 27.68
N ARG A 66 50.48 -46.28 27.52
CA ARG A 66 51.17 -45.18 28.27
C ARG A 66 52.08 -44.35 27.31
N ALA A 67 52.23 -43.01 27.50
CA ALA A 67 53.42 -42.16 27.14
C ALA A 67 53.80 -41.91 25.63
N ALA A 68 54.62 -40.90 25.22
CA ALA A 68 54.99 -39.56 25.74
C ALA A 68 55.92 -38.76 24.75
N ALA A 69 56.33 -37.53 25.16
CA ALA A 69 57.53 -36.74 24.77
C ALA A 69 57.47 -35.70 23.62
N VAL A 70 58.19 -34.57 23.83
CA VAL A 70 58.26 -33.34 22.99
C VAL A 70 59.57 -32.58 23.26
N PRO A 71 60.25 -32.03 22.22
CA PRO A 71 61.17 -30.89 22.35
C PRO A 71 60.78 -29.68 21.43
N ALA A 72 61.72 -28.76 21.20
CA ALA A 72 61.57 -27.45 20.54
C ALA A 72 62.75 -27.13 19.60
N VAL A 73 62.75 -25.95 18.93
CA VAL A 73 63.88 -24.95 18.88
C VAL A 73 63.57 -23.72 17.95
N ARG A 74 64.27 -22.59 18.14
CA ARG A 74 64.23 -21.25 17.48
C ARG A 74 65.69 -20.86 17.06
N PRO A 75 66.15 -19.61 16.72
CA PRO A 75 65.54 -18.26 16.52
C PRO A 75 65.19 -17.96 15.03
N VAL A 76 65.47 -16.86 14.27
CA VAL A 76 66.23 -15.56 14.38
C VAL A 76 65.61 -14.46 13.47
N GLY A 77 66.09 -13.20 13.56
CA GLY A 77 65.90 -12.09 12.59
C GLY A 77 67.21 -11.74 11.83
N PRO A 78 67.50 -10.47 11.41
CA PRO A 78 66.94 -9.18 11.87
C PRO A 78 66.46 -8.21 10.75
N GLY A 79 66.05 -6.98 11.14
CA GLY A 79 65.77 -5.82 10.25
C GLY A 79 66.99 -4.86 10.15
N PRO A 80 66.86 -3.50 10.26
CA PRO A 80 65.69 -2.64 10.58
C PRO A 80 64.99 -2.15 9.28
N ALA A 81 64.57 -0.91 8.97
CA ALA A 81 64.53 0.46 9.54
C ALA A 81 63.54 1.32 8.68
N ALA A 82 63.18 2.60 8.90
CA ALA A 82 63.05 3.56 10.03
C ALA A 82 62.42 4.87 9.44
N GLY A 83 61.83 5.84 10.15
CA GLY A 83 61.49 5.97 11.58
C GLY A 83 60.89 7.36 11.91
N GLU A 84 60.63 7.63 13.20
CA GLU A 84 60.36 8.97 13.82
C GLU A 84 58.99 9.64 13.51
N ARG A 85 58.28 10.38 14.40
CA ARG A 85 58.48 10.96 15.77
C ARG A 85 57.07 11.40 16.34
N ARG A 86 56.76 11.81 17.59
CA ARG A 86 57.49 12.01 18.89
C ARG A 86 56.57 12.15 20.16
N GLY A 87 56.12 11.08 20.81
CA GLY A 87 55.71 11.10 22.24
C GLY A 87 54.25 11.52 22.62
N ALA A 88 53.81 11.42 23.88
CA ALA A 88 54.44 10.86 25.09
C ALA A 88 53.44 10.60 26.28
N VAL A 89 53.77 9.64 27.19
CA VAL A 89 53.63 9.72 28.69
C VAL A 89 52.19 9.72 29.31
N LEU A 90 51.81 8.99 30.40
CA LEU A 90 52.48 8.15 31.42
C LEU A 90 51.54 7.07 32.07
N ARG A 91 52.09 5.85 32.35
CA ARG A 91 51.93 4.91 33.51
C ARG A 91 50.59 4.80 34.35
N GLN A 92 49.97 3.59 34.48
CA GLN A 92 50.10 2.53 35.55
C GLN A 92 48.87 2.44 36.53
N ARG A 93 48.51 1.35 37.27
CA ARG A 93 49.14 0.02 37.65
C ARG A 93 48.09 -1.04 38.18
N HIS A 94 48.41 -2.35 38.07
CA HIS A 94 47.99 -3.60 38.83
C HIS A 94 46.50 -3.87 39.27
N LEU A 95 45.81 -4.99 38.93
CA LEU A 95 45.87 -6.42 39.40
C LEU A 95 45.71 -6.63 40.93
N PRO A 96 45.01 -7.69 41.48
CA PRO A 96 45.10 -9.13 41.04
C PRO A 96 43.92 -10.17 41.27
N VAL A 97 43.96 -11.30 40.51
CA VAL A 97 43.68 -12.74 40.87
C VAL A 97 42.24 -13.36 41.01
N SER A 98 42.16 -14.67 40.66
CA SER A 98 41.02 -15.63 40.41
C SER A 98 40.68 -16.57 41.62
N PRO A 99 40.05 -17.80 41.56
CA PRO A 99 39.43 -18.64 40.47
C PRO A 99 38.11 -19.48 40.80
N ALA A 100 37.62 -20.28 39.80
CA ALA A 100 36.82 -21.56 39.88
C ALA A 100 35.33 -21.55 40.38
N GLU A 101 34.38 -22.48 40.04
CA GLU A 101 34.18 -23.50 38.96
C GLU A 101 32.64 -23.89 38.84
N PRO A 102 32.16 -24.74 37.88
CA PRO A 102 30.73 -24.87 37.46
C PRO A 102 29.96 -26.10 38.05
N PRO A 103 28.68 -26.41 37.69
CA PRO A 103 28.42 -27.35 36.56
C PRO A 103 27.01 -27.40 35.87
N THR A 104 26.87 -28.29 34.86
CA THR A 104 25.66 -29.00 34.32
C THR A 104 24.69 -28.36 33.29
N SER A 105 24.14 -29.26 32.45
CA SER A 105 23.15 -29.04 31.37
C SER A 105 22.17 -30.22 31.31
N PRO A 106 20.93 -30.06 30.78
CA PRO A 106 20.32 -31.19 30.06
C PRO A 106 19.44 -30.85 28.84
N ARG A 107 19.72 -31.57 27.74
CA ARG A 107 18.76 -32.18 26.77
C ARG A 107 17.55 -31.35 26.28
N PHE A 108 17.59 -30.93 25.01
CA PHE A 108 16.40 -30.53 24.26
C PHE A 108 15.43 -31.71 23.99
N ARG A 109 14.12 -31.44 24.09
CA ARG A 109 13.03 -32.21 23.45
C ARG A 109 12.34 -31.32 22.41
N SER A 110 11.81 -31.93 21.35
CA SER A 110 11.11 -31.23 20.27
C SER A 110 9.80 -30.57 20.71
N VAL A 111 9.59 -29.29 20.34
CA VAL A 111 8.36 -28.53 20.59
C VAL A 111 7.74 -28.09 19.24
N PRO A 112 6.43 -28.30 19.00
CA PRO A 112 5.78 -27.90 17.75
C PRO A 112 5.41 -26.41 17.72
N SER A 113 5.48 -25.79 16.54
CA SER A 113 5.20 -24.37 16.35
C SER A 113 3.69 -24.03 16.31
N PRO A 114 3.20 -23.06 17.11
CA PRO A 114 1.86 -22.51 16.96
C PRO A 114 1.83 -21.39 15.90
N ARG A 115 0.85 -21.44 14.99
CA ARG A 115 0.58 -20.34 14.05
C ARG A 115 -0.33 -19.31 14.71
N PHE A 116 0.16 -18.09 14.93
CA PHE A 116 -0.71 -16.97 15.27
C PHE A 116 -1.32 -16.35 14.01
N ARG A 117 -2.65 -16.23 13.98
CA ARG A 117 -3.35 -15.24 13.15
C ARG A 117 -3.50 -13.97 14.00
N SER A 118 -3.26 -12.81 13.40
CA SER A 118 -3.58 -11.52 14.02
C SER A 118 -5.09 -11.36 14.18
N VAL A 119 -5.53 -11.09 15.41
CA VAL A 119 -6.90 -10.66 15.73
C VAL A 119 -6.81 -9.54 16.77
N PRO A 120 -6.73 -8.26 16.35
CA PRO A 120 -7.23 -7.16 17.16
C PRO A 120 -8.76 -7.26 17.29
N PHE A 121 -9.33 -6.43 18.16
CA PHE A 121 -10.74 -6.43 18.58
C PHE A 121 -11.77 -6.60 17.44
N PRO A 122 -12.91 -7.28 17.69
CA PRO A 122 -13.96 -7.43 16.68
C PRO A 122 -14.53 -6.05 16.30
N PRO A 123 -14.73 -5.76 15.01
CA PRO A 123 -15.13 -4.43 14.58
C PRO A 123 -16.60 -4.14 14.93
N VAL A 124 -16.89 -2.86 15.19
CA VAL A 124 -18.20 -2.31 15.64
C VAL A 124 -19.44 -2.85 14.89
N PRO A 125 -19.40 -3.17 13.57
CA PRO A 125 -20.56 -3.79 12.89
C PRO A 125 -21.02 -5.14 13.47
N VAL A 126 -20.12 -5.90 14.12
CA VAL A 126 -20.45 -7.24 14.67
C VAL A 126 -21.30 -7.12 15.93
N SER A 127 -20.92 -6.23 16.86
CA SER A 127 -21.73 -5.92 18.05
C SER A 127 -23.03 -5.22 17.68
N ARG A 128 -23.00 -4.27 16.72
CA ARG A 128 -24.20 -3.59 16.19
C ARG A 128 -25.27 -4.57 15.71
N ARG A 129 -24.92 -5.57 14.89
CA ARG A 129 -25.93 -6.54 14.38
C ARG A 129 -26.44 -7.51 15.43
N PHE A 130 -25.58 -8.00 16.34
CA PHE A 130 -25.96 -9.10 17.24
C PHE A 130 -27.02 -8.71 18.28
N PHE A 131 -27.03 -7.45 18.72
CA PHE A 131 -27.88 -6.99 19.82
C PHE A 131 -29.33 -6.67 19.36
N PHE A 132 -29.49 -5.84 18.34
CA PHE A 132 -30.81 -5.38 17.88
C PHE A 132 -31.63 -6.51 17.22
N LEU A 133 -30.97 -7.44 16.51
CA LEU A 133 -31.61 -8.67 15.99
C LEU A 133 -32.22 -9.57 17.08
N GLN A 134 -31.87 -9.37 18.35
CA GLN A 134 -32.40 -10.15 19.47
C GLN A 134 -33.56 -9.48 20.23
N ARG A 135 -33.85 -8.20 19.97
CA ARG A 135 -35.00 -7.47 20.55
C ARG A 135 -36.06 -7.04 19.53
N GLY A 136 -35.69 -6.88 18.25
CA GLY A 136 -36.63 -6.41 17.21
C GLY A 136 -36.90 -4.90 17.23
N GLU A 137 -36.10 -4.15 18.00
CA GLU A 137 -36.04 -2.69 17.97
C GLU A 137 -34.99 -2.26 16.93
N GLU A 138 -35.22 -1.16 16.21
CA GLU A 138 -34.17 -0.54 15.37
C GLU A 138 -33.36 0.49 16.19
N PRO A 139 -32.05 0.64 15.96
CA PRO A 139 -31.24 1.62 16.66
C PRO A 139 -31.62 3.05 16.26
N ASN A 140 -31.85 3.94 17.23
CA ASN A 140 -31.90 5.36 16.94
C ASN A 140 -30.49 5.90 16.62
N GLU A 141 -30.43 6.97 15.82
CA GLU A 141 -29.17 7.52 15.32
C GLU A 141 -28.25 8.01 16.47
N LEU A 142 -28.85 8.56 17.52
CA LEU A 142 -28.13 9.04 18.71
C LEU A 142 -27.46 7.91 19.50
N SER A 143 -28.13 6.78 19.75
CA SER A 143 -27.50 5.58 20.33
C SER A 143 -26.39 5.03 19.42
N THR A 144 -26.55 5.19 18.11
CA THR A 144 -25.61 4.69 17.10
C THR A 144 -24.31 5.49 17.14
N GLN A 145 -24.39 6.81 17.35
CA GLN A 145 -23.27 7.73 17.55
C GLN A 145 -22.56 7.46 18.89
N TRP A 146 -23.32 7.32 20.00
CA TRP A 146 -22.74 7.00 21.32
C TRP A 146 -21.93 5.70 21.34
N LEU A 147 -22.38 4.67 20.61
CA LEU A 147 -21.67 3.38 20.52
C LEU A 147 -20.43 3.41 19.61
N GLU A 148 -20.31 4.41 18.73
CA GLU A 148 -19.06 4.69 18.01
C GLU A 148 -18.10 5.48 18.91
N TRP A 149 -18.58 6.56 19.54
CA TRP A 149 -17.81 7.38 20.47
C TRP A 149 -17.27 6.61 21.68
N GLU A 150 -18.04 5.64 22.23
CA GLU A 150 -17.54 4.77 23.30
C GLU A 150 -16.31 3.98 22.85
N ALA A 151 -16.35 3.45 21.63
CA ALA A 151 -15.31 2.57 21.10
C ALA A 151 -14.08 3.33 20.58
N THR A 152 -14.23 4.60 20.18
CA THR A 152 -13.11 5.42 19.66
C THR A 152 -12.48 6.32 20.72
N GLU A 153 -13.26 6.98 21.58
CA GLU A 153 -12.75 7.99 22.53
C GLU A 153 -12.69 7.46 23.97
N LEU A 154 -13.82 6.94 24.48
CA LEU A 154 -13.95 6.60 25.90
C LEU A 154 -13.16 5.33 26.28
N GLN A 155 -13.24 4.27 25.47
CA GLN A 155 -12.62 2.99 25.79
C GLN A 155 -11.08 3.08 25.85
N PRO A 156 -10.37 3.82 24.96
CA PRO A 156 -8.93 4.07 25.12
C PRO A 156 -8.59 4.87 26.38
N ALA A 157 -9.33 5.95 26.66
CA ALA A 157 -9.12 6.79 27.85
C ALA A 157 -9.33 6.00 29.15
N ALA A 158 -10.39 5.18 29.21
CA ALA A 158 -10.68 4.29 30.33
C ALA A 158 -9.58 3.23 30.53
N LEU A 159 -9.04 2.65 29.45
CA LEU A 159 -7.94 1.69 29.53
C LEU A 159 -6.64 2.35 30.03
N GLN A 160 -6.34 3.57 29.60
CA GLN A 160 -5.19 4.34 30.08
C GLN A 160 -5.32 4.68 31.57
N ALA A 161 -6.50 5.13 32.02
CA ALA A 161 -6.77 5.41 33.42
C ALA A 161 -6.69 4.15 34.30
N LEU A 162 -7.23 3.02 33.85
CA LEU A 162 -7.13 1.73 34.55
C LEU A 162 -5.69 1.24 34.65
N TYR A 163 -4.87 1.40 33.60
CA TYR A 163 -3.45 1.06 33.65
C TYR A 163 -2.69 1.96 34.63
N ALA A 164 -2.93 3.27 34.62
CA ALA A 164 -2.32 4.20 35.57
C ALA A 164 -2.66 3.87 37.03
N ARG A 165 -3.93 3.53 37.30
CA ARG A 165 -4.43 3.16 38.64
C ARG A 165 -3.92 1.79 39.11
N LEU A 166 -4.11 0.74 38.31
CA LEU A 166 -3.88 -0.66 38.71
C LEU A 166 -2.45 -1.16 38.50
N VAL A 167 -1.71 -0.60 37.53
CA VAL A 167 -0.34 -1.06 37.18
C VAL A 167 0.73 -0.08 37.67
N LEU A 168 0.47 1.23 37.66
CA LEU A 168 1.42 2.25 38.12
C LEU A 168 1.11 2.86 39.50
N GLY A 169 -0.04 2.55 40.10
CA GLY A 169 -0.43 3.07 41.42
C GLY A 169 -0.65 4.59 41.49
N ARG A 170 -0.87 5.26 40.34
CA ARG A 170 -1.07 6.71 40.29
C ARG A 170 -2.54 7.09 40.50
N THR A 171 -2.78 8.05 41.39
CA THR A 171 -4.12 8.61 41.67
C THR A 171 -4.61 9.60 40.61
N GLU A 172 -3.70 10.21 39.85
CA GLU A 172 -3.99 11.21 38.79
C GLU A 172 -4.76 10.64 37.57
N ALA A 173 -5.16 9.37 37.60
CA ALA A 173 -5.84 8.66 36.51
C ALA A 173 -7.12 9.36 36.01
N ALA A 174 -7.80 10.13 36.86
CA ALA A 174 -8.99 10.90 36.50
C ALA A 174 -8.72 11.98 35.44
N ALA A 175 -7.49 12.52 35.34
CA ALA A 175 -7.16 13.57 34.36
C ALA A 175 -7.32 13.09 32.90
N ALA A 176 -7.03 11.81 32.62
CA ALA A 176 -7.21 11.19 31.30
C ALA A 176 -8.69 11.03 30.89
N LEU A 177 -9.62 11.15 31.84
CA LEU A 177 -11.06 11.00 31.59
C LEU A 177 -11.80 12.35 31.49
N GLY A 178 -11.17 13.47 31.84
CA GLY A 178 -11.85 14.77 32.03
C GLY A 178 -12.63 15.24 30.80
N GLU A 179 -12.03 15.14 29.60
CA GLU A 179 -12.70 15.53 28.35
C GLU A 179 -13.87 14.59 27.99
N ALA A 180 -13.69 13.28 28.20
CA ALA A 180 -14.73 12.28 27.94
C ALA A 180 -15.92 12.42 28.91
N LEU A 181 -15.66 12.61 30.21
CA LEU A 181 -16.69 12.88 31.21
C LEU A 181 -17.42 14.19 30.89
N GLY A 182 -16.69 15.24 30.51
CA GLY A 182 -17.27 16.51 30.06
C GLY A 182 -18.10 16.39 28.78
N HIS A 183 -17.84 15.43 27.89
CA HIS A 183 -18.70 15.14 26.74
C HIS A 183 -20.04 14.52 27.18
N VAL A 184 -20.01 13.51 28.06
CA VAL A 184 -21.22 12.88 28.63
C VAL A 184 -22.06 13.91 29.41
N GLU A 185 -21.41 14.73 30.24
CA GLU A 185 -22.05 15.78 31.03
C GLU A 185 -22.75 16.82 30.14
N ARG A 186 -22.05 17.37 29.13
CA ARG A 186 -22.63 18.36 28.20
C ARG A 186 -23.82 17.81 27.44
N SER A 187 -23.83 16.52 27.09
CA SER A 187 -24.99 15.94 26.41
C SER A 187 -26.17 15.72 27.35
N LEU A 188 -25.96 15.26 28.58
CA LEU A 188 -27.04 15.10 29.58
C LEU A 188 -27.65 16.46 29.98
N ALA A 189 -26.83 17.50 30.09
CA ALA A 189 -27.29 18.86 30.34
C ALA A 189 -28.00 19.47 29.11
N GLY A 190 -27.55 19.14 27.89
CA GLY A 190 -28.08 19.71 26.64
C GLY A 190 -29.34 19.03 26.10
N SER A 191 -29.59 17.75 26.42
CA SER A 191 -30.78 17.03 25.95
C SER A 191 -32.02 17.24 26.81
N GLY A 192 -31.84 17.53 28.11
CA GLY A 192 -32.94 17.55 29.09
C GLY A 192 -33.53 16.17 29.41
N THR A 193 -32.93 15.08 28.90
CA THR A 193 -33.42 13.70 29.05
C THR A 193 -32.72 12.97 30.18
N ALA A 194 -33.39 11.98 30.79
CA ALA A 194 -32.83 11.19 31.89
C ALA A 194 -31.71 10.21 31.48
N PHE A 195 -31.57 9.93 30.17
CA PHE A 195 -30.61 8.98 29.59
C PHE A 195 -30.01 9.53 28.29
N LEU A 196 -28.86 8.97 27.86
CA LEU A 196 -28.01 9.49 26.78
C LEU A 196 -28.67 9.53 25.40
N ALA A 197 -29.71 8.70 25.18
CA ALA A 197 -30.40 8.58 23.90
C ALA A 197 -31.93 8.72 23.99
N GLY A 198 -32.45 9.31 25.08
CA GLY A 198 -33.88 9.59 25.30
C GLY A 198 -34.33 9.45 26.76
N ASP A 199 -35.63 9.33 26.99
CA ASP A 199 -36.22 9.23 28.35
C ASP A 199 -36.23 7.81 28.94
N LYS A 200 -35.56 6.85 28.28
CA LYS A 200 -35.47 5.45 28.70
C LYS A 200 -34.03 4.94 28.56
N PRO A 201 -33.55 4.04 29.44
CA PRO A 201 -32.19 3.53 29.39
C PRO A 201 -31.97 2.72 28.09
N SER A 202 -31.00 3.17 27.30
CA SER A 202 -30.64 2.58 26.01
C SER A 202 -29.47 1.59 26.12
N VAL A 203 -29.12 0.96 24.99
CA VAL A 203 -27.88 0.17 24.90
C VAL A 203 -26.63 1.03 25.07
N ALA A 204 -26.67 2.30 24.63
CA ALA A 204 -25.58 3.24 24.81
C ALA A 204 -25.35 3.55 26.30
N ASP A 205 -26.41 3.77 27.08
CA ASP A 205 -26.29 4.03 28.52
C ASP A 205 -25.61 2.88 29.26
N VAL A 206 -26.04 1.63 28.99
CA VAL A 206 -25.45 0.43 29.61
C VAL A 206 -23.97 0.27 29.23
N VAL A 207 -23.62 0.59 27.98
CA VAL A 207 -22.27 0.45 27.45
C VAL A 207 -21.32 1.52 28.01
N VAL A 208 -21.72 2.80 27.99
CA VAL A 208 -20.94 3.92 28.56
C VAL A 208 -20.81 3.76 30.08
N TRP A 209 -21.87 3.34 30.77
CA TRP A 209 -21.81 3.02 32.21
C TRP A 209 -20.83 1.88 32.49
N ALA A 210 -20.88 0.77 31.74
CA ALA A 210 -20.02 -0.39 31.98
C ALA A 210 -18.52 -0.08 31.79
N THR A 211 -18.17 0.82 30.87
CA THR A 211 -16.79 1.25 30.63
C THR A 211 -16.29 2.26 31.68
N LEU A 212 -17.18 3.09 32.24
CA LEU A 212 -16.85 4.00 33.36
C LEU A 212 -16.86 3.33 34.75
N PHE A 213 -17.66 2.27 34.93
CA PHE A 213 -17.93 1.70 36.26
C PHE A 213 -16.68 1.25 37.03
N PRO A 214 -15.68 0.55 36.43
CA PRO A 214 -14.45 0.15 37.13
C PRO A 214 -13.56 1.30 37.59
N LEU A 215 -13.81 2.52 37.09
CA LEU A 215 -13.04 3.74 37.41
C LEU A 215 -13.74 4.61 38.45
N LEU A 216 -15.07 4.68 38.40
CA LEU A 216 -15.90 5.58 39.21
C LEU A 216 -16.63 4.89 40.37
N ARG A 217 -16.41 3.59 40.63
CA ARG A 217 -17.06 2.86 41.73
C ARG A 217 -16.60 3.31 43.13
N ASP A 218 -15.31 3.60 43.28
CA ASP A 218 -14.64 3.79 44.58
C ASP A 218 -14.29 5.26 44.87
N GLU A 219 -14.69 6.20 44.01
CA GLU A 219 -14.41 7.64 44.11
C GLU A 219 -15.65 8.48 43.79
N ALA A 220 -15.80 9.63 44.46
CA ALA A 220 -16.82 10.61 44.12
C ALA A 220 -16.50 11.25 42.76
N VAL A 221 -17.41 11.08 41.78
CA VAL A 221 -17.20 11.56 40.41
C VAL A 221 -17.02 13.09 40.39
N PRO A 222 -15.87 13.62 39.92
CA PRO A 222 -15.61 15.06 39.85
C PRO A 222 -16.31 15.67 38.62
N ALA A 223 -17.63 15.71 38.67
CA ALA A 223 -18.51 16.15 37.59
C ALA A 223 -19.80 16.78 38.13
N ALA A 224 -20.54 17.50 37.28
CA ALA A 224 -21.78 18.16 37.65
C ALA A 224 -22.92 17.16 37.96
N GLU A 225 -23.94 17.68 38.63
CA GLU A 225 -25.10 16.94 39.15
C GLU A 225 -25.80 16.02 38.12
N PRO A 226 -25.98 16.39 36.83
CA PRO A 226 -26.60 15.50 35.84
C PRO A 226 -25.85 14.18 35.63
N LEU A 227 -24.51 14.23 35.51
CA LEU A 227 -23.70 13.03 35.31
C LEU A 227 -23.71 12.13 36.54
N GLN A 228 -23.63 12.73 37.73
CA GLN A 228 -23.71 11.97 38.99
C GLN A 228 -25.06 11.28 39.18
N ASN A 229 -26.16 11.94 38.78
CA ASN A 229 -27.50 11.38 38.91
C ASN A 229 -27.75 10.28 37.87
N TRP A 230 -27.35 10.48 36.61
CA TRP A 230 -27.38 9.44 35.58
C TRP A 230 -26.56 8.20 36.00
N PHE A 231 -25.32 8.39 36.45
CA PHE A 231 -24.45 7.28 36.83
C PHE A 231 -24.98 6.52 38.06
N ARG A 232 -25.56 7.23 39.05
CA ARG A 232 -26.24 6.62 40.20
C ARG A 232 -27.49 5.84 39.76
N ASN A 233 -28.33 6.40 38.89
CA ASN A 233 -29.53 5.73 38.37
C ASN A 233 -29.19 4.45 37.59
N MET A 234 -28.17 4.49 36.74
CA MET A 234 -27.66 3.29 36.04
C MET A 234 -27.10 2.26 37.03
N THR A 235 -26.29 2.68 38.00
CA THR A 235 -25.73 1.80 39.04
C THR A 235 -26.82 1.18 39.93
N LEU A 236 -27.96 1.84 40.11
CA LEU A 236 -29.11 1.29 40.86
C LEU A 236 -30.00 0.37 40.03
N SER A 237 -29.79 0.22 38.71
CA SER A 237 -30.49 -0.77 37.90
C SER A 237 -30.15 -2.20 38.35
N GLU A 238 -31.15 -3.06 38.55
CA GLU A 238 -30.96 -4.47 38.96
C GLU A 238 -30.02 -5.23 38.01
N ALA A 239 -30.15 -4.95 36.70
CA ALA A 239 -29.28 -5.49 35.66
C ALA A 239 -27.80 -5.12 35.87
N CYS A 240 -27.54 -3.86 36.24
CA CYS A 240 -26.21 -3.30 36.38
C CYS A 240 -25.56 -3.74 37.70
N ARG A 241 -26.35 -3.85 38.78
CA ARG A 241 -25.90 -4.44 40.06
C ARG A 241 -25.51 -5.91 39.88
N SER A 242 -26.40 -6.73 39.32
CA SER A 242 -26.10 -8.14 39.03
C SER A 242 -24.90 -8.32 38.09
N ALA A 243 -24.64 -7.36 37.18
CA ALA A 243 -23.45 -7.34 36.36
C ALA A 243 -22.18 -7.04 37.18
N ALA A 244 -22.20 -5.98 37.99
CA ALA A 244 -21.08 -5.57 38.84
C ALA A 244 -20.62 -6.69 39.79
N ASP A 245 -21.58 -7.28 40.51
CA ASP A 245 -21.35 -8.30 41.55
C ASP A 245 -20.75 -9.60 40.98
N THR A 246 -21.06 -9.93 39.73
CA THR A 246 -20.53 -11.13 39.05
C THR A 246 -19.06 -10.95 38.61
N VAL A 247 -18.59 -9.71 38.50
CA VAL A 247 -17.37 -9.37 37.73
C VAL A 247 -16.24 -8.90 38.65
N LEU A 248 -16.52 -8.02 39.63
CA LEU A 248 -15.51 -7.38 40.46
C LEU A 248 -15.18 -8.14 41.77
N LEU A 249 -15.13 -9.47 41.70
CA LEU A 249 -14.53 -10.28 42.77
C LEU A 249 -13.02 -10.00 42.86
N PRO A 250 -12.41 -9.90 44.06
CA PRO A 250 -11.00 -9.51 44.20
C PRO A 250 -9.99 -10.37 43.43
N GLN A 251 -10.30 -11.65 43.21
CA GLN A 251 -9.48 -12.58 42.42
C GLN A 251 -9.42 -12.17 40.93
N HIS A 252 -10.55 -11.82 40.32
CA HIS A 252 -10.60 -11.39 38.92
C HIS A 252 -9.87 -10.05 38.71
N LEU A 253 -9.85 -9.17 39.72
CA LEU A 253 -9.11 -7.91 39.64
C LEU A 253 -7.59 -8.15 39.57
N GLN A 254 -7.08 -9.16 40.27
CA GLN A 254 -5.68 -9.58 40.21
C GLN A 254 -5.34 -10.20 38.85
N GLU A 255 -6.21 -11.06 38.31
CA GLU A 255 -6.05 -11.64 36.98
C GLU A 255 -6.08 -10.58 35.87
N PHE A 256 -6.98 -9.60 35.97
CA PHE A 256 -7.05 -8.46 35.06
C PHE A 256 -5.79 -7.59 35.13
N THR A 257 -5.29 -7.30 36.33
CA THR A 257 -4.03 -6.56 36.53
C THR A 257 -2.84 -7.33 35.93
N ALA A 258 -2.78 -8.65 36.12
CA ALA A 258 -1.79 -9.54 35.53
C ALA A 258 -1.98 -9.76 34.01
N CYS A 259 -3.07 -9.29 33.42
CA CYS A 259 -3.30 -9.21 31.98
C CYS A 259 -2.82 -7.85 31.44
N LEU A 260 -3.18 -6.74 32.09
CA LEU A 260 -2.69 -5.40 31.77
C LEU A 260 -1.15 -5.33 31.78
N GLN A 261 -0.50 -5.96 32.77
CA GLN A 261 0.97 -6.07 32.86
C GLN A 261 1.64 -6.82 31.69
N LYS A 262 0.89 -7.60 30.90
CA LYS A 262 1.39 -8.36 29.74
C LYS A 262 1.10 -7.68 28.40
N LEU A 263 0.27 -6.65 28.39
CA LEU A 263 0.09 -5.79 27.23
C LEU A 263 1.30 -4.85 27.09
N PRO A 264 1.64 -4.40 25.85
CA PRO A 264 2.60 -3.32 25.68
C PRO A 264 2.16 -2.11 26.50
N ARG A 265 3.10 -1.52 27.27
CA ARG A 265 2.82 -0.34 28.11
C ARG A 265 2.15 0.76 27.25
N PRO A 266 0.91 1.19 27.55
CA PRO A 266 0.31 2.36 26.92
C PRO A 266 1.26 3.55 27.09
N LEU A 267 1.33 4.46 26.10
CA LEU A 267 2.36 5.51 26.01
C LEU A 267 2.22 6.60 27.11
N LEU A 268 2.50 6.21 28.34
CA LEU A 268 2.38 7.02 29.56
C LEU A 268 3.54 8.00 29.77
N ASP A 269 4.54 7.97 28.89
CA ASP A 269 5.61 8.98 28.78
C ASP A 269 5.50 9.79 27.46
N ALA A 270 4.33 9.81 26.81
CA ALA A 270 4.03 10.69 25.66
C ALA A 270 3.98 12.19 26.02
N ALA A 271 4.32 12.55 27.27
CA ALA A 271 4.66 13.91 27.66
C ALA A 271 5.97 14.42 27.01
N SER A 272 6.75 13.55 26.36
CA SER A 272 8.03 13.90 25.72
C SER A 272 8.28 13.14 24.41
N GLY A 273 7.41 13.32 23.41
CA GLY A 273 7.73 13.02 22.01
C GLY A 273 6.61 12.40 21.18
N CYS A 274 6.21 13.10 20.11
CA CYS A 274 5.33 12.62 19.03
C CYS A 274 3.96 12.05 19.48
N LYS A 275 3.00 12.92 19.78
CA LYS A 275 1.57 12.56 19.63
C LYS A 275 1.20 12.69 18.15
N GLU A 276 0.44 11.75 17.57
CA GLU A 276 -0.04 11.88 16.19
C GLU A 276 -1.29 12.80 16.06
N ASP A 277 -1.86 13.23 17.19
CA ASP A 277 -2.95 14.24 17.27
C ASP A 277 -2.50 15.62 17.83
N ASP A 278 -1.19 15.82 18.10
CA ASP A 278 -0.64 17.17 18.33
C ASP A 278 -0.49 17.93 17.00
N VAL A 279 -1.61 18.21 16.36
CA VAL A 279 -1.78 19.41 15.52
C VAL A 279 -2.70 20.39 16.25
N LEU A 280 -2.46 20.53 17.57
CA LEU A 280 -2.66 21.82 18.24
C LEU A 280 -1.99 22.90 17.38
N GLU A 281 -2.67 24.02 17.18
CA GLU A 281 -2.11 25.11 16.38
C GLU A 281 -0.82 25.60 17.03
N GLN A 282 0.33 25.27 16.41
CA GLN A 282 1.63 25.71 16.89
C GLN A 282 1.65 27.24 16.81
N ALA A 283 1.56 27.87 17.98
CA ALA A 283 1.32 29.31 18.07
C ALA A 283 2.46 30.07 17.39
N LEU A 284 2.11 30.85 16.36
CA LEU A 284 3.08 31.66 15.62
C LEU A 284 3.77 32.62 16.58
N THR A 285 5.08 32.51 16.68
CA THR A 285 5.89 33.47 17.44
C THR A 285 5.97 34.78 16.66
N GLU A 286 6.15 35.91 17.35
CA GLU A 286 6.39 37.19 16.65
C GLU A 286 7.74 37.17 15.89
N GLU A 287 8.66 36.26 16.22
CA GLU A 287 9.88 35.98 15.45
C GLU A 287 9.55 35.29 14.10
N ASP A 288 8.68 34.28 14.07
CA ASP A 288 8.19 33.67 12.83
C ASP A 288 7.44 34.69 11.96
N VAL A 289 6.67 35.59 12.57
CA VAL A 289 5.95 36.68 11.88
C VAL A 289 6.93 37.68 11.26
N ALA A 290 7.96 38.10 12.00
CA ALA A 290 9.01 38.98 11.49
C ALA A 290 9.83 38.31 10.37
N ALA A 291 10.26 37.06 10.56
CA ALA A 291 11.03 36.30 9.58
C ALA A 291 10.25 36.04 8.28
N ALA A 292 8.93 35.83 8.35
CA ALA A 292 8.08 35.71 7.17
C ALA A 292 7.91 37.03 6.42
N ALA A 293 7.78 38.17 7.12
CA ALA A 293 7.70 39.49 6.51
C ALA A 293 9.02 39.91 5.84
N ASP A 294 10.15 39.62 6.47
CA ASP A 294 11.50 39.79 5.91
C ASP A 294 11.73 38.92 4.66
N ALA A 295 11.40 37.62 4.73
CA ALA A 295 11.47 36.71 3.57
C ALA A 295 10.58 37.17 2.41
N TRP A 296 9.37 37.64 2.70
CA TRP A 296 8.46 38.22 1.71
C TRP A 296 9.06 39.43 1.01
N THR A 297 9.68 40.33 1.76
CA THR A 297 10.24 41.61 1.28
C THR A 297 11.43 41.40 0.33
N ARG A 298 12.19 40.31 0.45
CA ARG A 298 13.21 39.92 -0.55
C ARG A 298 12.63 39.45 -1.88
N GLY A 299 11.36 39.03 -1.91
CA GLY A 299 10.67 38.53 -3.10
C GLY A 299 11.38 37.35 -3.80
N ALA A 300 11.14 37.20 -5.10
CA ALA A 300 11.70 36.14 -5.93
C ALA A 300 13.25 36.08 -5.93
N ALA A 301 13.95 37.16 -5.58
CA ALA A 301 15.41 37.18 -5.48
C ALA A 301 15.96 36.30 -4.33
N ALA A 302 15.12 35.91 -3.37
CA ALA A 302 15.45 34.93 -2.33
C ALA A 302 15.24 33.46 -2.75
N LEU A 303 14.73 33.18 -3.96
CA LEU A 303 14.59 31.82 -4.46
C LEU A 303 15.90 31.31 -5.07
N PRO A 304 16.31 30.05 -4.80
CA PRO A 304 17.44 29.45 -5.48
C PRO A 304 17.10 29.21 -6.96
N LYS A 305 18.01 29.57 -7.87
CA LYS A 305 17.79 29.37 -9.32
C LYS A 305 17.44 27.89 -9.60
N PRO A 306 16.38 27.58 -10.38
CA PRO A 306 15.98 26.19 -10.63
C PRO A 306 17.09 25.37 -11.30
N TRP A 307 17.42 24.21 -10.71
CA TRP A 307 18.40 23.30 -11.25
C TRP A 307 17.84 22.55 -12.46
N ARG A 308 18.57 22.57 -13.57
CA ARG A 308 18.23 21.85 -14.81
C ARG A 308 19.43 20.98 -15.19
N PRO A 309 19.49 19.72 -14.74
CA PRO A 309 20.63 18.86 -15.05
C PRO A 309 20.73 18.58 -16.55
N PRO A 310 21.95 18.36 -17.08
CA PRO A 310 22.12 17.85 -18.44
C PRO A 310 21.50 16.45 -18.58
N LYS A 311 21.23 16.04 -19.83
CA LYS A 311 20.81 14.67 -20.15
C LYS A 311 21.97 13.92 -20.85
N PRO A 312 22.29 12.67 -20.47
CA PRO A 312 21.71 11.91 -19.36
C PRO A 312 22.06 12.50 -17.99
N VAL A 313 21.16 12.36 -17.02
CA VAL A 313 21.36 12.87 -15.66
C VAL A 313 22.40 11.98 -14.94
N LEU A 314 23.46 12.58 -14.41
CA LEU A 314 24.58 11.91 -13.72
C LEU A 314 24.87 12.60 -12.38
N PRO A 315 25.39 11.88 -11.36
CA PRO A 315 25.65 12.45 -10.04
C PRO A 315 26.66 13.60 -10.07
N VAL A 316 26.36 14.67 -9.35
CA VAL A 316 27.18 15.86 -9.19
C VAL A 316 27.73 15.89 -7.76
N GLU A 317 29.03 16.05 -7.64
CA GLU A 317 29.72 16.11 -6.35
C GLU A 317 29.33 17.38 -5.57
N GLY A 318 29.21 17.27 -4.26
CA GLY A 318 28.71 18.36 -3.39
C GLY A 318 27.20 18.62 -3.48
N MET A 319 26.47 18.01 -4.42
CA MET A 319 25.00 18.03 -4.49
C MET A 319 24.39 16.72 -3.95
N ARG A 320 23.14 16.79 -3.49
CA ARG A 320 22.36 15.60 -3.12
C ARG A 320 21.88 14.89 -4.40
N ASN A 321 22.37 13.67 -4.63
CA ASN A 321 21.99 12.86 -5.79
C ASN A 321 21.00 11.77 -5.36
N VAL A 322 19.79 11.82 -5.91
CA VAL A 322 18.66 10.97 -5.47
C VAL A 322 18.27 10.05 -6.61
N LEU A 323 18.57 8.76 -6.43
CA LEU A 323 18.22 7.69 -7.34
C LEU A 323 16.89 7.08 -6.89
N ILE A 324 15.89 7.10 -7.77
CA ILE A 324 14.55 6.62 -7.47
C ILE A 324 14.22 5.47 -8.41
N THR A 325 13.75 4.36 -7.84
CA THR A 325 13.09 3.31 -8.63
C THR A 325 11.68 3.04 -8.13
N SER A 326 10.79 2.74 -9.08
CA SER A 326 9.54 2.04 -8.81
C SER A 326 9.77 0.55 -9.08
N ALA A 327 9.14 -0.31 -8.29
CA ALA A 327 9.05 -1.74 -8.58
C ALA A 327 8.61 -1.97 -10.04
N LEU A 328 9.31 -2.89 -10.72
CA LEU A 328 9.05 -3.22 -12.11
C LEU A 328 7.70 -3.96 -12.24
N PRO A 329 6.69 -3.41 -12.93
CA PRO A 329 5.46 -4.15 -13.22
C PRO A 329 5.72 -5.36 -14.12
N TYR A 330 5.12 -6.49 -13.76
CA TYR A 330 5.02 -7.67 -14.63
C TYR A 330 4.26 -7.34 -15.91
N VAL A 331 4.94 -7.45 -17.06
CA VAL A 331 4.44 -7.04 -18.38
C VAL A 331 3.16 -7.75 -18.80
N ASN A 332 2.93 -8.99 -18.36
CA ASN A 332 1.83 -9.82 -18.81
C ASN A 332 0.46 -9.44 -18.21
N ASN A 333 0.40 -8.40 -17.36
CA ASN A 333 -0.81 -7.95 -16.68
C ASN A 333 -0.96 -6.42 -16.69
N VAL A 334 -1.96 -5.94 -17.45
CA VAL A 334 -2.43 -4.54 -17.41
C VAL A 334 -2.58 -4.08 -15.95
N PRO A 335 -1.95 -2.96 -15.55
CA PRO A 335 -1.93 -2.52 -14.16
C PRO A 335 -3.29 -1.94 -13.76
N HIS A 336 -3.74 -2.25 -12.55
CA HIS A 336 -4.88 -1.60 -11.92
C HIS A 336 -4.44 -0.44 -11.02
N LEU A 337 -5.39 0.41 -10.58
CA LEU A 337 -5.07 1.59 -9.77
C LEU A 337 -4.24 1.28 -8.52
N GLY A 338 -4.42 0.08 -7.94
CA GLY A 338 -3.63 -0.41 -6.81
C GLY A 338 -2.14 -0.63 -7.11
N ASN A 339 -1.78 -1.11 -8.31
CA ASN A 339 -0.37 -1.18 -8.71
C ASN A 339 0.19 0.23 -8.97
N ILE A 340 -0.64 1.11 -9.54
CA ILE A 340 -0.28 2.49 -9.87
C ILE A 340 0.07 3.27 -8.60
N ILE A 341 -0.82 3.29 -7.59
CA ILE A 341 -0.56 4.02 -6.33
C ILE A 341 0.59 3.41 -5.52
N GLY A 342 0.66 2.08 -5.42
CA GLY A 342 1.66 1.42 -4.56
C GLY A 342 3.11 1.58 -5.06
N CYS A 343 3.29 1.78 -6.37
CA CYS A 343 4.61 1.84 -7.00
C CYS A 343 4.81 3.18 -7.74
N VAL A 344 4.40 3.25 -9.01
CA VAL A 344 4.80 4.33 -9.93
C VAL A 344 4.31 5.73 -9.52
N LEU A 345 3.08 5.88 -9.05
CA LEU A 345 2.52 7.19 -8.69
C LEU A 345 3.06 7.71 -7.34
N SER A 346 3.36 6.81 -6.39
CA SER A 346 4.09 7.18 -5.17
C SER A 346 5.51 7.67 -5.49
N ALA A 347 6.21 6.96 -6.38
CA ALA A 347 7.56 7.29 -6.79
C ALA A 347 7.61 8.61 -7.59
N ASP A 348 6.66 8.83 -8.50
CA ASP A 348 6.56 10.05 -9.30
C ASP A 348 6.32 11.30 -8.46
N ALA A 349 5.44 11.23 -7.45
CA ALA A 349 5.23 12.35 -6.52
C ALA A 349 6.53 12.70 -5.78
N PHE A 350 7.28 11.71 -5.30
CA PHE A 350 8.57 11.97 -4.66
C PHE A 350 9.65 12.45 -5.65
N ALA A 351 9.68 11.93 -6.88
CA ALA A 351 10.62 12.36 -7.92
C ALA A 351 10.39 13.81 -8.35
N ARG A 352 9.13 14.20 -8.55
CA ARG A 352 8.72 15.58 -8.82
C ARG A 352 9.11 16.52 -7.68
N TYR A 353 8.84 16.14 -6.44
CA TYR A 353 9.30 16.90 -5.26
C TYR A 353 10.83 17.02 -5.18
N SER A 354 11.56 15.92 -5.43
CA SER A 354 13.03 15.90 -5.44
C SER A 354 13.61 16.90 -6.45
N ARG A 355 13.05 16.96 -7.66
CA ARG A 355 13.45 17.94 -8.68
C ARG A 355 13.12 19.39 -8.28
N LEU A 356 11.95 19.62 -7.68
CA LEU A 356 11.57 20.95 -7.14
C LEU A 356 12.45 21.44 -5.97
N ARG A 357 13.18 20.55 -5.31
CA ARG A 357 14.19 20.87 -4.28
C ARG A 357 15.59 21.12 -4.84
N ASN A 358 15.73 21.20 -6.16
CA ASN A 358 17.01 21.25 -6.87
C ASN A 358 17.94 20.06 -6.56
N TRP A 359 17.41 18.93 -6.06
CA TRP A 359 18.20 17.71 -5.93
C TRP A 359 18.43 17.12 -7.32
N ASN A 360 19.56 16.46 -7.48
CA ASN A 360 19.91 15.85 -8.76
C ASN A 360 19.22 14.47 -8.83
N THR A 361 18.06 14.42 -9.49
CA THR A 361 17.16 13.26 -9.46
C THR A 361 17.27 12.41 -10.72
N LEU A 362 17.42 11.10 -10.56
CA LEU A 362 17.18 10.13 -11.64
C LEU A 362 16.07 9.16 -11.23
N TYR A 363 14.93 9.19 -11.94
CA TYR A 363 13.81 8.29 -11.71
C TYR A 363 13.67 7.28 -12.86
N VAL A 364 13.95 6.00 -12.56
CA VAL A 364 13.89 4.89 -13.53
C VAL A 364 12.88 3.82 -13.13
N CYS A 365 12.29 3.18 -14.15
CA CYS A 365 11.46 1.99 -14.02
C CYS A 365 11.46 1.25 -15.37
N GLY A 366 10.70 0.17 -15.48
CA GLY A 366 10.55 -0.60 -16.71
C GLY A 366 9.65 -1.81 -16.50
N THR A 367 9.43 -2.58 -17.55
CA THR A 367 8.67 -3.83 -17.45
C THR A 367 9.55 -5.02 -17.06
N ASP A 368 9.07 -5.83 -16.11
CA ASP A 368 9.61 -7.16 -15.88
C ASP A 368 8.90 -8.16 -16.79
N GLU A 369 9.69 -8.88 -17.57
CA GLU A 369 9.24 -9.56 -18.79
C GLU A 369 9.52 -11.06 -18.79
N TYR A 370 10.35 -11.57 -17.87
CA TYR A 370 10.84 -12.94 -17.88
C TYR A 370 10.01 -13.93 -17.04
N GLY A 371 10.26 -15.22 -17.27
CA GLY A 371 9.71 -16.31 -16.47
C GLY A 371 8.39 -16.89 -16.96
N THR A 372 7.95 -17.95 -16.29
CA THR A 372 6.88 -18.86 -16.75
C THR A 372 5.55 -18.16 -17.01
N ALA A 373 5.23 -17.10 -16.26
CA ALA A 373 3.96 -16.40 -16.42
C ALA A 373 3.86 -15.64 -17.76
N THR A 374 5.00 -15.25 -18.36
CA THR A 374 5.05 -14.72 -19.73
C THR A 374 4.88 -15.86 -20.73
N GLU A 375 5.59 -16.99 -20.55
CA GLU A 375 5.45 -18.17 -21.43
C GLU A 375 4.00 -18.69 -21.46
N THR A 376 3.32 -18.79 -20.32
CA THR A 376 1.90 -19.16 -20.25
C THR A 376 1.03 -18.18 -21.03
N LYS A 377 1.21 -16.87 -20.79
CA LYS A 377 0.36 -15.84 -21.40
C LYS A 377 0.58 -15.71 -22.91
N ALA A 378 1.81 -15.94 -23.37
CA ALA A 378 2.18 -16.01 -24.78
C ALA A 378 1.41 -17.13 -25.50
N VAL A 379 1.45 -18.36 -24.94
CA VAL A 379 0.69 -19.50 -25.45
C VAL A 379 -0.82 -19.26 -25.42
N GLU A 380 -1.36 -18.65 -24.35
CA GLU A 380 -2.78 -18.28 -24.27
C GLU A 380 -3.23 -17.25 -25.32
N GLU A 381 -2.33 -16.38 -25.81
CA GLU A 381 -2.65 -15.36 -26.83
C GLU A 381 -2.18 -15.75 -28.24
N GLY A 382 -1.57 -16.92 -28.42
CA GLY A 382 -1.06 -17.39 -29.71
C GLY A 382 0.19 -16.64 -30.20
N LEU A 383 0.99 -16.09 -29.28
CA LEU A 383 2.17 -15.26 -29.56
C LEU A 383 3.46 -15.92 -29.04
N THR A 384 4.62 -15.44 -29.49
CA THR A 384 5.89 -15.71 -28.80
C THR A 384 6.01 -14.89 -27.50
N PRO A 385 6.86 -15.32 -26.54
CA PRO A 385 7.17 -14.53 -25.36
C PRO A 385 7.70 -13.12 -25.66
N ARG A 386 8.44 -12.94 -26.78
CA ARG A 386 8.95 -11.62 -27.18
C ARG A 386 7.82 -10.69 -27.62
N GLU A 387 6.95 -11.15 -28.53
CA GLU A 387 5.85 -10.35 -29.07
C GLU A 387 4.85 -9.93 -27.99
N ILE A 388 4.53 -10.79 -27.03
CA ILE A 388 3.63 -10.42 -25.94
C ILE A 388 4.28 -9.39 -25.00
N CYS A 389 5.59 -9.49 -24.73
CA CYS A 389 6.31 -8.46 -23.99
C CYS A 389 6.35 -7.12 -24.74
N ASP A 390 6.62 -7.13 -26.05
CA ASP A 390 6.61 -5.93 -26.89
C ASP A 390 5.23 -5.25 -26.90
N LYS A 391 4.18 -6.04 -27.10
CA LYS A 391 2.77 -5.61 -27.06
C LYS A 391 2.41 -4.93 -25.74
N TYR A 392 2.62 -5.60 -24.61
CA TYR A 392 2.19 -5.07 -23.32
C TYR A 392 3.15 -4.01 -22.74
N HIS A 393 4.45 -4.01 -23.09
CA HIS A 393 5.35 -2.90 -22.73
C HIS A 393 4.82 -1.55 -23.24
N ALA A 394 4.34 -1.51 -24.49
CA ALA A 394 3.69 -0.33 -25.05
C ALA A 394 2.42 0.05 -24.25
N VAL A 395 1.58 -0.91 -23.87
CA VAL A 395 0.39 -0.67 -23.03
C VAL A 395 0.75 -0.07 -21.68
N HIS A 396 1.79 -0.58 -21.00
CA HIS A 396 2.27 0.00 -19.73
C HIS A 396 2.80 1.42 -19.94
N ALA A 397 3.64 1.64 -20.96
CA ALA A 397 4.19 2.96 -21.27
C ALA A 397 3.10 4.01 -21.59
N ASP A 398 2.06 3.63 -22.34
CA ASP A 398 0.95 4.52 -22.67
C ASP A 398 0.05 4.82 -21.46
N ILE A 399 -0.21 3.85 -20.59
CA ILE A 399 -0.92 4.07 -19.32
C ILE A 399 -0.14 5.04 -18.43
N TYR A 400 1.16 4.80 -18.24
CA TYR A 400 1.98 5.65 -17.38
C TYR A 400 2.19 7.05 -17.97
N ARG A 401 2.20 7.20 -19.30
CA ARG A 401 2.17 8.51 -19.97
C ARG A 401 0.84 9.24 -19.75
N TRP A 402 -0.30 8.54 -19.77
CA TRP A 402 -1.60 9.15 -19.49
C TRP A 402 -1.77 9.56 -18.03
N PHE A 403 -1.22 8.81 -17.07
CA PHE A 403 -1.14 9.18 -15.66
C PHE A 403 -0.06 10.25 -15.35
N ASP A 404 0.59 10.82 -16.36
CA ASP A 404 1.76 11.71 -16.29
C ASP A 404 2.82 11.23 -15.27
N ILE A 405 3.33 10.02 -15.45
CA ILE A 405 4.45 9.48 -14.67
C ILE A 405 5.77 9.93 -15.33
N SER A 406 6.50 10.80 -14.65
CA SER A 406 7.71 11.49 -15.15
C SER A 406 8.98 10.67 -14.98
N PHE A 407 9.01 9.45 -15.53
CA PHE A 407 10.25 8.69 -15.65
C PHE A 407 11.30 9.47 -16.47
N ASP A 408 12.55 9.48 -16.02
CA ASP A 408 13.68 9.92 -16.85
C ASP A 408 14.04 8.86 -17.90
N TYR A 409 13.78 7.58 -17.58
CA TYR A 409 13.80 6.46 -18.52
C TYR A 409 12.86 5.33 -18.08
N PHE A 410 12.11 4.76 -19.03
CA PHE A 410 11.25 3.60 -18.83
C PHE A 410 11.75 2.43 -19.71
N GLY A 411 12.52 1.53 -19.10
CA GLY A 411 13.22 0.44 -19.78
C GLY A 411 12.53 -0.92 -19.68
N ARG A 412 13.33 -1.99 -19.83
CA ARG A 412 12.88 -3.38 -20.02
C ARG A 412 13.93 -4.37 -19.50
N THR A 413 13.51 -5.50 -18.93
CA THR A 413 14.46 -6.56 -18.54
C THR A 413 14.97 -7.40 -19.73
N THR A 414 14.28 -7.44 -20.87
CA THR A 414 14.69 -8.22 -22.06
C THR A 414 15.75 -7.53 -22.94
N THR A 415 16.91 -7.18 -22.34
CA THR A 415 18.01 -6.45 -23.02
C THR A 415 19.36 -7.16 -22.91
N PRO A 416 20.33 -6.90 -23.83
CA PRO A 416 21.68 -7.43 -23.71
C PRO A 416 22.38 -7.01 -22.39
N GLN A 417 22.17 -5.76 -21.96
CA GLN A 417 22.73 -5.25 -20.69
C GLN A 417 22.21 -6.01 -19.45
N GLN A 418 20.95 -6.48 -19.46
CA GLN A 418 20.46 -7.36 -18.39
C GLN A 418 21.29 -8.64 -18.32
N THR A 419 21.60 -9.23 -19.47
CA THR A 419 22.37 -10.47 -19.54
C THR A 419 23.80 -10.25 -19.04
N VAL A 420 24.49 -9.22 -19.52
CA VAL A 420 25.86 -8.90 -19.10
C VAL A 420 25.95 -8.64 -17.59
N ILE A 421 25.12 -7.74 -17.05
CA ILE A 421 25.21 -7.34 -15.64
C ILE A 421 24.77 -8.47 -14.70
N SER A 422 23.75 -9.26 -15.08
CA SER A 422 23.32 -10.40 -14.27
C SER A 422 24.36 -11.53 -14.27
N GLN A 423 25.07 -11.73 -15.38
CA GLN A 423 26.15 -12.70 -15.47
C GLN A 423 27.40 -12.25 -14.70
N ASP A 424 27.77 -10.97 -14.72
CA ASP A 424 28.85 -10.39 -13.89
C ASP A 424 28.58 -10.58 -12.39
N ILE A 425 27.40 -10.16 -11.90
CA ILE A 425 27.01 -10.33 -10.48
C ILE A 425 27.01 -11.81 -10.09
N PHE A 426 26.47 -12.68 -10.94
CA PHE A 426 26.50 -14.13 -10.73
C PHE A 426 27.91 -14.70 -10.64
N GLN A 427 28.80 -14.37 -11.59
CA GLN A 427 30.18 -14.84 -11.60
C GLN A 427 30.96 -14.39 -10.36
N ARG A 428 30.75 -13.14 -9.91
CA ARG A 428 31.35 -12.60 -8.68
C ARG A 428 30.90 -13.33 -7.43
N LEU A 429 29.62 -13.68 -7.34
CA LEU A 429 29.05 -14.49 -6.25
C LEU A 429 29.57 -15.93 -6.28
N GLN A 430 29.70 -16.53 -7.47
CA GLN A 430 30.21 -17.89 -7.65
C GLN A 430 31.69 -17.99 -7.25
N ALA A 431 32.53 -17.06 -7.73
CA ALA A 431 33.96 -17.01 -7.42
C ALA A 431 34.26 -16.86 -5.91
N ARG A 432 33.31 -16.32 -5.14
CA ARG A 432 33.37 -16.13 -3.68
C ARG A 432 32.70 -17.24 -2.87
N GLY A 433 32.18 -18.29 -3.51
CA GLY A 433 31.55 -19.43 -2.83
C GLY A 433 30.16 -19.15 -2.23
N PHE A 434 29.48 -18.09 -2.71
CA PHE A 434 28.09 -17.77 -2.36
C PHE A 434 27.05 -18.46 -3.26
N VAL A 435 27.49 -19.23 -4.26
CA VAL A 435 26.62 -20.06 -5.10
C VAL A 435 26.84 -21.54 -4.75
N LEU A 436 25.78 -22.20 -4.29
CA LEU A 436 25.71 -23.64 -4.12
C LEU A 436 25.11 -24.31 -5.37
N GLN A 437 25.39 -25.59 -5.58
CA GLN A 437 24.74 -26.41 -6.60
C GLN A 437 24.15 -27.67 -5.96
N ASP A 438 22.90 -27.98 -6.26
CA ASP A 438 22.20 -29.18 -5.79
C ASP A 438 21.31 -29.77 -6.91
N THR A 439 20.77 -30.97 -6.71
CA THR A 439 19.94 -31.69 -7.69
C THR A 439 18.52 -31.88 -7.16
N VAL A 440 17.55 -31.25 -7.80
CA VAL A 440 16.14 -31.29 -7.41
C VAL A 440 15.39 -32.32 -8.26
N GLN A 441 14.47 -33.07 -7.65
CA GLN A 441 13.55 -33.94 -8.36
C GLN A 441 12.36 -33.13 -8.88
N GLN A 442 12.10 -33.13 -10.19
CA GLN A 442 11.01 -32.40 -10.82
C GLN A 442 10.24 -33.27 -11.82
N LEU A 443 8.99 -32.92 -12.10
CA LEU A 443 8.18 -33.60 -13.11
C LEU A 443 8.56 -33.12 -14.52
N HIS A 444 8.94 -34.06 -15.38
CA HIS A 444 9.29 -33.81 -16.77
C HIS A 444 8.25 -34.43 -17.72
N CYS A 445 7.69 -33.63 -18.62
CA CYS A 445 6.80 -34.12 -19.67
C CYS A 445 7.60 -34.56 -20.89
N ALA A 446 7.57 -35.85 -21.22
CA ALA A 446 8.25 -36.37 -22.42
C ALA A 446 7.63 -35.87 -23.73
N ALA A 447 6.31 -35.62 -23.77
CA ALA A 447 5.64 -35.10 -24.96
C ALA A 447 5.95 -33.61 -25.22
N CYS A 448 6.08 -32.79 -24.18
CA CYS A 448 6.45 -31.37 -24.30
C CYS A 448 7.97 -31.10 -24.22
N GLN A 449 8.81 -32.14 -24.02
CA GLN A 449 10.26 -32.03 -23.83
C GLN A 449 10.69 -30.92 -22.83
N ARG A 450 9.97 -30.80 -21.71
CA ARG A 450 10.29 -29.83 -20.65
C ARG A 450 9.92 -30.33 -19.26
N PHE A 451 10.61 -29.76 -18.28
CA PHE A 451 10.16 -29.77 -16.88
C PHE A 451 8.89 -28.94 -16.73
N LEU A 452 8.04 -29.34 -15.78
CA LEU A 452 6.76 -28.72 -15.50
C LEU A 452 6.84 -27.94 -14.19
N ALA A 453 6.68 -26.62 -14.29
CA ALA A 453 6.32 -25.80 -13.13
C ALA A 453 4.95 -26.24 -12.59
N ASP A 454 4.73 -26.08 -11.28
CA ASP A 454 3.55 -26.56 -10.54
C ASP A 454 2.20 -26.20 -11.18
N ARG A 455 2.12 -25.03 -11.82
CA ARG A 455 0.92 -24.53 -12.53
C ARG A 455 0.55 -25.34 -13.78
N PHE A 456 1.51 -26.07 -14.37
CA PHE A 456 1.31 -26.96 -15.50
C PHE A 456 1.09 -28.43 -15.09
N VAL A 457 1.03 -28.72 -13.79
CA VAL A 457 0.77 -30.06 -13.24
C VAL A 457 -0.59 -30.08 -12.56
N GLU A 458 -1.42 -31.06 -12.93
CA GLU A 458 -2.59 -31.48 -12.15
C GLU A 458 -2.48 -32.96 -11.79
N GLY A 459 -3.12 -33.38 -10.70
CA GLY A 459 -3.15 -34.78 -10.32
C GLY A 459 -4.02 -35.04 -9.09
N ILE A 460 -3.99 -36.29 -8.62
CA ILE A 460 -4.77 -36.71 -7.48
C ILE A 460 -4.04 -36.32 -6.19
N CYS A 461 -4.69 -35.51 -5.34
CA CYS A 461 -4.15 -35.08 -4.06
C CYS A 461 -3.80 -36.28 -3.17
N PRO A 462 -2.54 -36.43 -2.71
CA PRO A 462 -2.14 -37.54 -1.86
C PRO A 462 -2.85 -37.57 -0.50
N PHE A 463 -3.36 -36.42 -0.03
CA PHE A 463 -3.96 -36.24 1.30
C PHE A 463 -5.51 -36.31 1.34
N CYS A 464 -6.21 -36.01 0.24
CA CYS A 464 -7.69 -35.97 0.23
C CYS A 464 -8.34 -36.52 -1.05
N THR A 465 -7.57 -37.15 -1.94
CA THR A 465 -8.04 -37.81 -3.18
C THR A 465 -8.82 -36.92 -4.16
N TYR A 466 -8.73 -35.59 -4.03
CA TYR A 466 -9.23 -34.66 -5.04
C TYR A 466 -8.46 -34.85 -6.36
N GLN A 467 -9.18 -35.00 -7.48
CA GLN A 467 -8.65 -35.47 -8.77
C GLN A 467 -7.87 -34.40 -9.58
N GLU A 468 -8.03 -33.13 -9.20
CA GLU A 468 -7.57 -31.93 -9.91
C GLU A 468 -6.75 -31.02 -8.97
N ALA A 469 -5.94 -31.61 -8.09
CA ALA A 469 -5.02 -30.83 -7.28
C ALA A 469 -3.86 -30.33 -8.13
N ARG A 470 -3.50 -29.05 -7.98
CA ARG A 470 -2.38 -28.40 -8.66
C ARG A 470 -1.06 -28.78 -8.01
N GLY A 471 0.06 -28.62 -8.73
CA GLY A 471 1.38 -29.00 -8.24
C GLY A 471 1.82 -28.33 -6.93
N ASP A 472 1.29 -27.14 -6.63
CA ASP A 472 1.61 -26.31 -5.46
C ASP A 472 0.61 -26.47 -4.31
N GLN A 473 -0.68 -26.70 -4.63
CA GLN A 473 -1.75 -26.72 -3.66
C GLN A 473 -2.95 -27.54 -4.12
N CYS A 474 -3.52 -28.31 -3.20
CA CYS A 474 -4.84 -28.90 -3.39
C CYS A 474 -5.95 -27.94 -2.92
N ASP A 475 -6.69 -27.36 -3.85
CA ASP A 475 -7.76 -26.38 -3.55
C ASP A 475 -8.88 -26.96 -2.65
N LYS A 476 -9.20 -28.26 -2.77
CA LYS A 476 -10.25 -28.90 -1.94
C LYS A 476 -9.92 -28.98 -0.43
N CYS A 477 -8.65 -29.10 -0.05
CA CYS A 477 -8.24 -29.22 1.37
C CYS A 477 -7.28 -28.10 1.83
N GLY A 478 -6.97 -27.14 0.94
CA GLY A 478 -6.06 -26.01 1.17
C GLY A 478 -4.60 -26.40 1.40
N LYS A 479 -4.24 -27.69 1.38
CA LYS A 479 -2.89 -28.16 1.73
C LYS A 479 -1.90 -27.92 0.59
N LEU A 480 -0.81 -27.23 0.94
CA LEU A 480 0.37 -27.09 0.09
C LEU A 480 1.07 -28.45 -0.04
N ILE A 481 1.54 -28.75 -1.25
CA ILE A 481 2.20 -30.00 -1.64
C ILE A 481 3.32 -29.67 -2.62
N ASN A 482 4.27 -30.59 -2.81
CA ASN A 482 5.19 -30.52 -3.96
C ASN A 482 4.61 -31.30 -5.14
N ALA A 483 4.82 -30.86 -6.37
CA ALA A 483 4.20 -31.50 -7.55
C ALA A 483 4.56 -32.99 -7.71
N VAL A 484 5.75 -33.41 -7.26
CA VAL A 484 6.21 -34.81 -7.22
C VAL A 484 5.45 -35.69 -6.22
N GLU A 485 4.66 -35.12 -5.31
CA GLU A 485 3.79 -35.87 -4.37
C GLU A 485 2.40 -36.19 -4.95
N LEU A 486 2.04 -35.60 -6.09
CA LEU A 486 0.76 -35.87 -6.75
C LEU A 486 0.69 -37.32 -7.24
N LYS A 487 -0.41 -38.01 -6.94
CA LYS A 487 -0.71 -39.34 -7.48
C LYS A 487 -1.29 -39.18 -8.88
N ALA A 488 -0.85 -40.00 -9.84
CA ALA A 488 -1.24 -39.88 -11.25
C ALA A 488 -1.16 -38.43 -11.79
N PRO A 489 0.02 -37.79 -11.78
CA PRO A 489 0.18 -36.45 -12.32
C PRO A 489 -0.08 -36.45 -13.83
N ARG A 490 -0.56 -35.32 -14.34
CA ARG A 490 -0.90 -35.04 -15.74
C ARG A 490 -0.41 -33.65 -16.11
N CYS A 491 0.10 -33.50 -17.32
CA CYS A 491 0.53 -32.22 -17.85
C CYS A 491 -0.67 -31.44 -18.41
N LYS A 492 -0.95 -30.24 -17.90
CA LYS A 492 -2.03 -29.37 -18.43
C LYS A 492 -1.90 -29.05 -19.92
N LEU A 493 -0.68 -29.12 -20.45
CA LEU A 493 -0.34 -28.64 -21.79
C LEU A 493 -0.62 -29.68 -22.89
N CYS A 494 -0.69 -30.97 -22.54
CA CYS A 494 -0.87 -32.07 -23.50
C CYS A 494 -1.59 -33.31 -22.95
N GLY A 495 -2.12 -33.26 -21.72
CA GLY A 495 -2.76 -34.38 -21.01
C GLY A 495 -1.82 -35.48 -20.51
N GLY A 496 -0.66 -35.68 -21.15
CA GLY A 496 0.26 -36.78 -20.89
C GLY A 496 0.86 -36.80 -19.47
N SER A 497 1.12 -38.01 -18.96
CA SER A 497 1.73 -38.23 -17.65
C SER A 497 3.22 -37.87 -17.63
N PRO A 498 3.66 -36.93 -16.76
CA PRO A 498 5.06 -36.59 -16.62
C PRO A 498 5.80 -37.58 -15.70
N THR A 499 7.08 -37.79 -15.97
CA THR A 499 7.98 -38.63 -15.17
C THR A 499 8.81 -37.78 -14.22
N VAL A 500 9.01 -38.19 -12.97
CA VAL A 500 10.01 -37.55 -12.10
C VAL A 500 11.41 -37.74 -12.69
N ARG A 501 12.19 -36.66 -12.80
CA ARG A 501 13.59 -36.67 -13.22
C ARG A 501 14.43 -35.73 -12.32
N PRO A 502 15.69 -36.09 -12.02
CA PRO A 502 16.63 -35.17 -11.38
C PRO A 502 17.04 -34.06 -12.34
N THR A 503 17.16 -32.83 -11.83
CA THR A 503 17.68 -31.68 -12.59
C THR A 503 18.56 -30.79 -11.71
N ARG A 504 19.70 -30.33 -12.24
CA ARG A 504 20.70 -29.52 -11.50
C ARG A 504 20.22 -28.09 -11.33
N HIS A 505 20.42 -27.51 -10.15
CA HIS A 505 20.07 -26.14 -9.84
C HIS A 505 21.16 -25.43 -9.06
N LEU A 506 21.26 -24.11 -9.28
CA LEU A 506 22.10 -23.20 -8.52
C LEU A 506 21.27 -22.48 -7.46
N PHE A 507 21.85 -22.29 -6.29
CA PHE A 507 21.22 -21.65 -5.13
C PHE A 507 22.12 -20.53 -4.60
N LEU A 508 21.55 -19.36 -4.33
CA LEU A 508 22.23 -18.28 -3.61
C LEU A 508 22.26 -18.62 -2.12
N ASP A 509 23.47 -18.65 -1.54
CA ASP A 509 23.76 -19.04 -0.16
C ASP A 509 23.51 -17.87 0.80
N LEU A 510 22.23 -17.49 0.95
CA LEU A 510 21.81 -16.43 1.86
C LEU A 510 22.31 -16.60 3.32
N PRO A 511 22.41 -17.82 3.91
CA PRO A 511 23.01 -18.00 5.24
C PRO A 511 24.41 -17.39 5.38
N LYS A 512 25.33 -17.63 4.42
CA LYS A 512 26.68 -17.05 4.43
C LYS A 512 26.69 -15.53 4.25
N LEU A 513 25.63 -14.96 3.69
CA LEU A 513 25.50 -13.53 3.43
C LEU A 513 24.77 -12.79 4.56
N GLU A 514 24.17 -13.52 5.52
CA GLU A 514 23.39 -12.93 6.61
C GLU A 514 24.26 -12.07 7.55
N GLU A 515 25.47 -12.54 7.89
CA GLU A 515 26.45 -11.79 8.71
C GLU A 515 26.85 -10.44 8.09
N ARG A 516 26.76 -10.31 6.76
CA ARG A 516 27.05 -9.06 6.02
C ARG A 516 25.82 -8.19 5.85
N LEU A 517 24.64 -8.82 5.78
CA LEU A 517 23.36 -8.15 5.62
C LEU A 517 22.91 -7.45 6.91
N GLN A 518 23.10 -8.09 8.07
CA GLN A 518 22.64 -7.56 9.36
C GLN A 518 23.23 -6.16 9.69
N PRO A 519 24.56 -5.90 9.61
CA PRO A 519 25.11 -4.56 9.89
C PRO A 519 24.63 -3.48 8.91
N TRP A 520 24.42 -3.84 7.64
CA TRP A 520 23.86 -2.93 6.65
C TRP A 520 22.39 -2.59 6.96
N LEU A 521 21.58 -3.56 7.35
CA LEU A 521 20.20 -3.34 7.78
C LEU A 521 20.11 -2.47 9.03
N GLU A 522 20.97 -2.67 10.03
CA GLU A 522 21.01 -1.85 11.23
C GLU A 522 21.32 -0.38 10.92
N ASN A 523 22.35 -0.13 10.10
CA ASN A 523 22.66 1.22 9.62
C ASN A 523 21.48 1.84 8.85
N CYS A 524 20.82 1.08 7.97
CA CYS A 524 19.65 1.54 7.22
C CYS A 524 18.43 1.80 8.10
N TRP A 525 18.27 1.11 9.23
CA TRP A 525 17.18 1.37 10.17
C TRP A 525 17.46 2.55 11.11
N ALA A 526 18.72 2.86 11.38
CA ALA A 526 19.15 4.03 12.14
C ALA A 526 19.08 5.33 11.31
N THR A 527 19.52 5.28 10.04
CA THR A 527 19.64 6.46 9.16
C THR A 527 18.49 6.62 8.15
N GLY A 528 17.90 5.52 7.70
CA GLY A 528 16.97 5.50 6.57
C GLY A 528 15.49 5.53 6.94
N ASN A 529 14.72 6.43 6.31
CA ASN A 529 13.25 6.53 6.38
C ASN A 529 12.49 5.32 5.75
N TRP A 530 12.90 4.08 6.04
CA TRP A 530 12.17 2.86 5.67
C TRP A 530 10.81 2.79 6.36
N THR A 531 9.76 2.39 5.64
CA THR A 531 8.41 2.25 6.20
C THR A 531 8.29 1.13 7.24
N ALA A 532 7.37 1.26 8.19
CA ALA A 532 7.26 0.36 9.35
C ALA A 532 6.96 -1.09 8.95
N ASN A 533 6.10 -1.30 7.96
CA ASN A 533 5.81 -2.60 7.34
C ASN A 533 7.07 -3.24 6.72
N ALA A 534 7.88 -2.48 5.99
CA ALA A 534 9.13 -2.96 5.39
C ALA A 534 10.15 -3.39 6.45
N ARG A 535 10.32 -2.57 7.50
CA ARG A 535 11.15 -2.90 8.68
C ARG A 535 10.67 -4.19 9.35
N TYR A 536 9.37 -4.34 9.57
CA TYR A 536 8.77 -5.53 10.20
C TYR A 536 8.94 -6.80 9.36
N ILE A 537 8.59 -6.76 8.06
CA ILE A 537 8.70 -7.91 7.15
C ILE A 537 10.17 -8.38 7.07
N THR A 538 11.11 -7.45 6.93
CA THR A 538 12.54 -7.76 6.88
C THR A 538 13.01 -8.40 8.18
N ARG A 539 12.66 -7.85 9.35
CA ARG A 539 12.99 -8.43 10.65
C ARG A 539 12.41 -9.84 10.85
N SER A 540 11.22 -10.13 10.33
CA SER A 540 10.68 -11.50 10.35
C SER A 540 11.55 -12.45 9.53
N TRP A 541 11.98 -12.07 8.33
CA TRP A 541 12.83 -12.91 7.48
C TRP A 541 14.19 -13.22 8.10
N ILE A 542 14.83 -12.26 8.78
CA ILE A 542 16.07 -12.50 9.52
C ILE A 542 15.82 -13.42 10.73
N ARG A 543 14.82 -13.10 11.58
CA ARG A 543 14.48 -13.90 12.78
C ARG A 543 14.17 -15.37 12.45
N ASP A 544 13.50 -15.62 11.31
CA ASP A 544 13.10 -16.97 10.90
C ASP A 544 14.24 -17.78 10.23
N GLY A 545 15.43 -17.15 10.12
CA GLY A 545 16.68 -17.69 9.57
C GLY A 545 16.70 -17.71 8.04
N LEU A 546 17.70 -17.06 7.43
CA LEU A 546 17.84 -17.14 5.98
C LEU A 546 18.18 -18.57 5.52
N ARG A 547 17.79 -18.89 4.28
CA ARG A 547 17.95 -20.23 3.67
C ARG A 547 18.39 -20.10 2.23
N PRO A 548 19.17 -21.05 1.68
CA PRO A 548 19.57 -21.01 0.29
C PRO A 548 18.36 -20.93 -0.65
N ARG A 549 18.40 -20.07 -1.66
CA ARG A 549 17.29 -19.85 -2.60
C ARG A 549 17.70 -20.25 -4.02
N CYS A 550 16.92 -21.12 -4.66
CA CYS A 550 17.20 -21.55 -6.03
C CYS A 550 17.04 -20.37 -7.01
N ILE A 551 18.16 -19.96 -7.62
CA ILE A 551 18.27 -18.83 -8.56
C ILE A 551 18.21 -19.24 -10.04
N THR A 552 17.83 -20.48 -10.35
CA THR A 552 17.77 -21.01 -11.73
C THR A 552 16.46 -21.72 -12.03
N ARG A 553 16.00 -21.73 -13.28
CA ARG A 553 14.79 -22.45 -13.73
C ARG A 553 14.96 -23.07 -15.11
N ASP A 554 14.24 -24.15 -15.32
CA ASP A 554 14.16 -24.92 -16.55
C ASP A 554 13.07 -24.30 -17.45
N LEU A 555 13.37 -23.11 -17.96
CA LEU A 555 12.53 -22.28 -18.82
C LEU A 555 13.38 -21.79 -20.00
N GLN A 556 12.72 -21.43 -21.10
CA GLN A 556 13.40 -20.88 -22.28
C GLN A 556 13.39 -19.34 -22.25
N TRP A 557 12.42 -18.73 -21.57
CA TRP A 557 12.29 -17.27 -21.49
C TRP A 557 12.84 -16.68 -20.18
N GLY A 558 14.14 -16.39 -20.17
CA GLY A 558 14.86 -15.76 -19.07
C GLY A 558 16.31 -15.44 -19.43
N THR A 559 17.02 -14.77 -18.53
CA THR A 559 18.46 -14.49 -18.69
C THR A 559 19.28 -15.79 -18.63
N PRO A 560 20.11 -16.14 -19.63
CA PRO A 560 20.81 -17.42 -19.67
C PRO A 560 21.93 -17.54 -18.62
N VAL A 561 22.13 -18.75 -18.09
CA VAL A 561 23.15 -19.04 -17.07
C VAL A 561 24.51 -19.33 -17.73
N PRO A 562 25.61 -18.66 -17.34
CA PRO A 562 26.90 -18.76 -18.01
C PRO A 562 27.74 -19.95 -17.48
N LEU A 563 27.17 -21.16 -17.49
CA LEU A 563 27.84 -22.39 -17.02
C LEU A 563 27.53 -23.62 -17.89
N ASP A 564 28.52 -24.48 -18.05
CA ASP A 564 28.34 -25.77 -18.72
C ASP A 564 27.44 -26.72 -17.91
N GLY A 565 26.52 -27.37 -18.63
CA GLY A 565 25.39 -28.11 -18.05
C GLY A 565 24.19 -27.25 -17.65
N PHE A 566 24.22 -25.92 -17.89
CA PHE A 566 23.09 -25.01 -17.66
C PHE A 566 22.60 -24.28 -18.92
N ARG A 567 22.97 -24.75 -20.12
CA ARG A 567 22.63 -24.10 -21.40
C ARG A 567 21.13 -24.01 -21.66
N ASP A 568 20.36 -25.03 -21.25
CA ASP A 568 18.90 -25.08 -21.34
C ASP A 568 18.19 -24.51 -20.08
N LYS A 569 18.88 -23.66 -19.32
CA LYS A 569 18.41 -23.08 -18.06
C LYS A 569 18.68 -21.57 -18.02
N VAL A 570 17.76 -20.88 -17.37
CA VAL A 570 17.81 -19.42 -17.17
C VAL A 570 17.85 -19.08 -15.68
N PHE A 571 18.26 -17.86 -15.37
CA PHE A 571 18.09 -17.32 -14.02
C PHE A 571 16.60 -17.23 -13.65
N TYR A 572 16.32 -17.39 -12.37
CA TYR A 572 14.98 -17.22 -11.82
C TYR A 572 14.69 -15.73 -11.70
N VAL A 573 13.58 -15.27 -12.29
CA VAL A 573 13.19 -13.85 -12.36
C VAL A 573 13.32 -13.07 -11.03
N TRP A 574 13.06 -13.69 -9.88
CA TRP A 574 13.22 -13.04 -8.57
C TRP A 574 14.68 -12.90 -8.06
N PHE A 575 15.67 -13.32 -8.85
CA PHE A 575 17.09 -13.02 -8.67
C PHE A 575 17.51 -11.85 -9.58
N ASP A 576 17.13 -11.86 -10.86
CA ASP A 576 17.62 -10.89 -11.84
C ASP A 576 16.66 -9.71 -12.15
N ALA A 577 15.37 -9.78 -11.85
CA ALA A 577 14.47 -8.62 -12.02
C ALA A 577 14.91 -7.38 -11.21
N PRO A 578 15.45 -7.48 -9.97
CA PRO A 578 16.09 -6.34 -9.30
C PRO A 578 17.37 -5.84 -9.98
N ILE A 579 18.14 -6.72 -10.64
CA ILE A 579 19.27 -6.34 -11.50
C ILE A 579 18.76 -5.54 -12.73
N GLY A 580 17.48 -5.70 -13.07
CA GLY A 580 16.74 -4.87 -14.01
C GLY A 580 16.90 -3.36 -13.77
N TYR A 581 16.99 -2.87 -12.54
CA TYR A 581 17.21 -1.43 -12.31
C TYR A 581 18.58 -0.94 -12.82
N LEU A 582 19.62 -1.77 -12.68
CA LEU A 582 20.98 -1.48 -13.17
C LEU A 582 20.99 -1.52 -14.69
N SER A 583 20.44 -2.57 -15.29
CA SER A 583 20.43 -2.73 -16.75
C SER A 583 19.53 -1.70 -17.46
N ILE A 584 18.40 -1.32 -16.87
CA ILE A 584 17.58 -0.19 -17.33
C ILE A 584 18.41 1.11 -17.31
N THR A 585 19.22 1.33 -16.28
CA THR A 585 20.10 2.52 -16.19
C THR A 585 21.27 2.44 -17.18
N ALA A 586 21.83 1.24 -17.43
CA ALA A 586 22.88 1.02 -18.43
C ALA A 586 22.40 1.23 -19.87
N ASN A 587 21.13 0.94 -20.15
CA ASN A 587 20.48 1.29 -21.42
C ASN A 587 20.12 2.80 -21.54
N TYR A 588 20.15 3.55 -20.43
CA TYR A 588 19.95 5.01 -20.42
C TYR A 588 21.27 5.80 -20.54
N THR A 589 22.36 5.29 -19.95
CA THR A 589 23.68 5.91 -19.99
C THR A 589 24.79 4.90 -19.77
N GLU A 590 25.87 5.01 -20.54
CA GLU A 590 27.09 4.20 -20.39
C GLU A 590 27.72 4.39 -19.00
N HIS A 591 27.54 5.57 -18.39
CA HIS A 591 28.06 5.91 -17.06
C HIS A 591 27.15 5.48 -15.90
N TRP A 592 26.31 4.46 -16.07
CA TRP A 592 25.35 3.97 -15.07
C TRP A 592 25.98 3.58 -13.72
N GLU A 593 27.25 3.16 -13.74
CA GLU A 593 28.02 2.84 -12.54
C GLU A 593 28.21 4.05 -11.61
N ARG A 594 28.20 5.29 -12.14
CA ARG A 594 28.22 6.50 -11.29
C ARG A 594 27.00 6.61 -10.38
N TRP A 595 25.88 6.00 -10.77
CA TRP A 595 24.66 5.89 -9.95
C TRP A 595 24.66 4.62 -9.08
N TRP A 596 25.03 3.47 -9.66
CA TRP A 596 24.85 2.16 -9.04
C TRP A 596 26.07 1.57 -8.33
N LYS A 597 27.24 2.19 -8.42
CA LYS A 597 28.48 1.78 -7.73
C LYS A 597 29.12 2.95 -6.95
N ASN A 598 28.27 3.80 -6.36
CA ASN A 598 28.64 5.08 -5.73
C ASN A 598 27.78 5.40 -4.47
N PRO A 599 27.70 4.49 -3.48
CA PRO A 599 26.94 4.70 -2.24
C PRO A 599 27.42 5.91 -1.41
N GLN A 600 28.57 6.50 -1.73
CA GLN A 600 29.13 7.66 -1.06
C GLN A 600 28.50 9.01 -1.52
N GLN A 601 27.97 9.09 -2.74
CA GLN A 601 27.33 10.31 -3.28
C GLN A 601 25.85 10.15 -3.65
N VAL A 602 25.32 8.92 -3.63
CA VAL A 602 23.97 8.58 -4.13
C VAL A 602 23.09 8.02 -3.03
N GLU A 603 21.88 8.57 -2.90
CA GLU A 603 20.81 8.03 -2.07
C GLU A 603 19.78 7.28 -2.91
N LEU A 604 19.61 5.99 -2.66
CA LEU A 604 18.66 5.12 -3.35
C LEU A 604 17.33 4.99 -2.59
N TYR A 605 16.25 5.40 -3.24
CA TYR A 605 14.85 5.22 -2.83
C TYR A 605 14.17 4.16 -3.71
N ASN A 606 13.64 3.08 -3.12
CA ASN A 606 12.81 2.10 -3.85
C ASN A 606 11.35 2.16 -3.37
N PHE A 607 10.42 2.31 -4.31
CA PHE A 607 8.97 2.35 -4.08
C PHE A 607 8.30 1.06 -4.54
N MET A 608 7.54 0.41 -3.66
CA MET A 608 6.91 -0.88 -3.95
C MET A 608 5.68 -1.17 -3.07
N ALA A 609 4.92 -2.21 -3.41
CA ALA A 609 3.98 -2.84 -2.47
C ALA A 609 4.70 -3.83 -1.52
N LYS A 610 4.10 -4.09 -0.36
CA LYS A 610 4.63 -4.90 0.75
C LYS A 610 5.11 -6.33 0.39
N ASP A 611 4.60 -6.92 -0.68
CA ASP A 611 4.99 -8.24 -1.18
C ASP A 611 6.41 -8.25 -1.80
N ASN A 612 6.85 -7.15 -2.39
CA ASN A 612 8.18 -7.03 -3.00
C ASN A 612 9.32 -6.78 -1.99
N VAL A 613 9.01 -6.48 -0.72
CA VAL A 613 10.00 -6.12 0.31
C VAL A 613 11.15 -7.13 0.43
N PRO A 614 10.94 -8.45 0.59
CA PRO A 614 12.04 -9.39 0.87
C PRO A 614 13.08 -9.47 -0.27
N PHE A 615 12.67 -9.19 -1.50
CA PHE A 615 13.58 -9.19 -2.64
C PHE A 615 14.50 -7.96 -2.62
N HIS A 616 14.02 -6.83 -2.11
CA HIS A 616 14.76 -5.56 -2.05
C HIS A 616 15.47 -5.31 -0.71
N SER A 617 15.07 -5.99 0.37
CA SER A 617 15.71 -5.89 1.69
C SER A 617 16.58 -7.10 2.07
N VAL A 618 16.47 -8.22 1.35
CA VAL A 618 17.29 -9.42 1.59
C VAL A 618 17.96 -9.90 0.31
N VAL A 619 17.20 -10.39 -0.68
CA VAL A 619 17.77 -11.15 -1.82
C VAL A 619 18.75 -10.32 -2.65
N PHE A 620 18.34 -9.12 -3.06
CA PHE A 620 19.14 -8.22 -3.88
C PHE A 620 20.30 -7.59 -3.09
N PRO A 621 20.12 -7.03 -1.87
CA PRO A 621 21.24 -6.60 -1.03
C PRO A 621 22.27 -7.70 -0.77
N CYS A 622 21.86 -8.94 -0.45
CA CYS A 622 22.79 -10.07 -0.33
C CYS A 622 23.58 -10.32 -1.63
N SER A 623 22.91 -10.24 -2.79
CA SER A 623 23.55 -10.45 -4.10
C SER A 623 24.58 -9.36 -4.41
N LEU A 624 24.29 -8.10 -4.09
CA LEU A 624 25.20 -6.97 -4.31
C LEU A 624 26.35 -6.94 -3.29
N LEU A 625 26.07 -7.19 -2.00
CA LEU A 625 27.08 -7.30 -0.93
C LEU A 625 28.03 -8.47 -1.19
N GLY A 626 27.53 -9.61 -1.68
CA GLY A 626 28.33 -10.78 -2.03
C GLY A 626 29.11 -10.64 -3.34
N ALA A 627 28.77 -9.68 -4.21
CA ALA A 627 29.52 -9.38 -5.44
C ALA A 627 30.71 -8.43 -5.21
N GLU A 628 30.69 -7.65 -4.12
CA GLU A 628 31.77 -6.79 -3.61
C GLU A 628 32.29 -5.71 -4.57
N ASP A 629 31.39 -5.09 -5.34
CA ASP A 629 31.75 -4.12 -6.41
C ASP A 629 31.31 -2.67 -6.11
N ASN A 630 31.45 -2.24 -4.85
CA ASN A 630 31.03 -0.92 -4.32
C ASN A 630 29.58 -0.54 -4.67
N TYR A 631 28.66 -1.50 -4.79
CA TYR A 631 27.28 -1.26 -5.21
C TYR A 631 26.50 -0.31 -4.28
N THR A 632 25.72 0.59 -4.89
CA THR A 632 24.75 1.46 -4.21
C THR A 632 23.58 0.62 -3.71
N LEU A 633 23.39 0.56 -2.39
CA LEU A 633 22.31 -0.19 -1.73
C LEU A 633 21.17 0.75 -1.30
N VAL A 634 19.98 0.19 -1.03
CA VAL A 634 18.77 0.98 -0.73
C VAL A 634 18.82 1.69 0.62
N ASN A 635 18.98 3.02 0.60
CA ASN A 635 18.88 3.88 1.78
C ASN A 635 17.43 3.98 2.29
N HIS A 636 16.45 4.01 1.39
CA HIS A 636 15.04 4.26 1.71
C HIS A 636 14.10 3.29 0.99
N LEU A 637 13.69 2.22 1.68
CA LEU A 637 12.70 1.27 1.15
C LEU A 637 11.28 1.69 1.57
N ILE A 638 10.50 2.15 0.59
CA ILE A 638 9.15 2.71 0.77
C ILE A 638 8.12 1.67 0.30
N ALA A 639 7.61 0.87 1.24
CA ALA A 639 6.59 -0.14 0.97
C ALA A 639 5.19 0.35 1.34
N THR A 640 4.22 0.25 0.43
CA THR A 640 2.80 0.51 0.73
C THR A 640 2.06 -0.76 1.15
N GLU A 641 0.99 -0.56 1.90
CA GLU A 641 -0.09 -1.54 2.05
C GLU A 641 -0.92 -1.61 0.75
N TYR A 642 -1.99 -2.41 0.70
CA TYR A 642 -2.78 -2.58 -0.54
C TYR A 642 -3.90 -1.54 -0.67
N LEU A 643 -4.18 -1.14 -1.92
CA LEU A 643 -5.45 -0.52 -2.29
C LEU A 643 -6.45 -1.62 -2.68
N ASN A 644 -7.53 -1.73 -1.91
CA ASN A 644 -8.73 -2.50 -2.21
C ASN A 644 -9.70 -1.67 -3.08
N TYR A 645 -10.75 -2.28 -3.61
CA TYR A 645 -11.71 -1.63 -4.51
C TYR A 645 -13.13 -1.86 -4.02
N GLU A 646 -13.82 -0.77 -3.64
CA GLU A 646 -15.06 -0.78 -2.86
C GLU A 646 -14.95 -1.74 -1.66
N ASP A 647 -15.81 -2.75 -1.55
CA ASP A 647 -15.83 -3.77 -0.50
C ASP A 647 -14.90 -4.97 -0.77
N GLY A 648 -14.18 -4.97 -1.91
CA GLY A 648 -13.47 -6.14 -2.42
C GLY A 648 -12.09 -5.85 -3.02
N LYS A 649 -11.68 -6.71 -3.96
CA LYS A 649 -10.37 -6.64 -4.63
C LYS A 649 -10.52 -6.58 -6.15
N PHE A 650 -9.65 -5.80 -6.78
CA PHE A 650 -9.44 -5.75 -8.22
C PHE A 650 -9.34 -7.18 -8.79
N SER A 651 -10.06 -7.45 -9.89
CA SER A 651 -10.15 -8.78 -10.48
C SER A 651 -10.51 -8.71 -11.96
N LYS A 652 -9.49 -8.84 -12.82
CA LYS A 652 -9.63 -8.85 -14.29
C LYS A 652 -10.52 -9.99 -14.79
N SER A 653 -10.55 -11.13 -14.09
CA SER A 653 -11.40 -12.28 -14.42
C SER A 653 -12.89 -12.07 -14.08
N ARG A 654 -13.21 -11.23 -13.09
CA ARG A 654 -14.59 -10.88 -12.70
C ARG A 654 -15.07 -9.52 -13.23
N GLY A 655 -14.23 -8.77 -13.95
CA GLY A 655 -14.56 -7.41 -14.38
C GLY A 655 -14.72 -6.40 -13.24
N VAL A 656 -14.07 -6.66 -12.08
CA VAL A 656 -14.16 -5.80 -10.89
C VAL A 656 -12.93 -4.90 -10.80
N GLY A 657 -13.14 -3.60 -10.65
CA GLY A 657 -12.10 -2.60 -10.47
C GLY A 657 -11.70 -1.87 -11.75
N VAL A 658 -11.19 -0.65 -11.57
CA VAL A 658 -10.65 0.18 -12.66
C VAL A 658 -9.22 -0.26 -13.00
N PHE A 659 -8.98 -0.52 -14.28
CA PHE A 659 -7.65 -0.77 -14.85
C PHE A 659 -7.11 0.49 -15.55
N GLY A 660 -5.79 0.63 -15.63
CA GLY A 660 -5.14 1.87 -16.09
C GLY A 660 -5.41 2.21 -17.55
N ASP A 661 -5.69 1.22 -18.39
CA ASP A 661 -6.15 1.36 -19.76
C ASP A 661 -7.58 1.93 -19.84
N MET A 662 -8.44 1.56 -18.90
CA MET A 662 -9.85 1.98 -18.82
C MET A 662 -10.05 3.35 -18.13
N ALA A 663 -9.08 3.81 -17.35
CA ALA A 663 -9.18 5.06 -16.58
C ALA A 663 -9.41 6.29 -17.49
N LYS A 664 -8.75 6.33 -18.65
CA LYS A 664 -8.93 7.38 -19.67
C LYS A 664 -10.35 7.39 -20.27
N ASP A 665 -10.98 6.23 -20.38
CA ASP A 665 -12.30 6.04 -21.00
C ASP A 665 -13.45 6.38 -20.02
N THR A 666 -13.15 7.04 -18.89
CA THR A 666 -14.14 7.49 -17.91
C THR A 666 -14.59 8.93 -18.11
N GLY A 667 -13.80 9.76 -18.80
CA GLY A 667 -13.99 11.22 -18.85
C GLY A 667 -13.39 11.97 -17.66
N ILE A 668 -12.96 11.28 -16.60
CA ILE A 668 -12.29 11.89 -15.44
C ILE A 668 -10.81 12.10 -15.76
N ALA A 669 -10.34 13.35 -15.66
CA ALA A 669 -8.97 13.73 -15.97
C ALA A 669 -7.93 13.04 -15.06
N ALA A 670 -6.74 12.75 -15.61
CA ALA A 670 -5.67 12.04 -14.91
C ALA A 670 -5.31 12.64 -13.55
N ASP A 671 -5.23 13.97 -13.45
CA ASP A 671 -4.91 14.66 -12.19
C ASP A 671 -5.95 14.45 -11.08
N VAL A 672 -7.22 14.24 -11.41
CA VAL A 672 -8.27 13.91 -10.41
C VAL A 672 -8.06 12.49 -9.88
N TRP A 673 -7.65 11.54 -10.74
CA TRP A 673 -7.23 10.20 -10.30
C TRP A 673 -5.98 10.26 -9.44
N ARG A 674 -4.96 11.03 -9.85
CA ARG A 674 -3.72 11.21 -9.09
C ARG A 674 -4.01 11.78 -7.70
N PHE A 675 -4.75 12.89 -7.63
CA PHE A 675 -5.19 13.49 -6.37
C PHE A 675 -5.85 12.47 -5.46
N TYR A 676 -6.90 11.79 -5.94
CA TYR A 676 -7.67 10.90 -5.08
C TYR A 676 -6.84 9.72 -4.59
N LEU A 677 -6.07 9.07 -5.48
CA LEU A 677 -5.21 7.94 -5.10
C LEU A 677 -4.10 8.34 -4.13
N LEU A 678 -3.55 9.56 -4.25
CA LEU A 678 -2.56 10.09 -3.30
C LEU A 678 -3.21 10.52 -1.97
N TYR A 679 -4.46 10.99 -1.98
CA TYR A 679 -5.25 11.32 -0.80
C TYR A 679 -5.66 10.08 0.01
N VAL A 680 -5.99 8.95 -0.65
CA VAL A 680 -6.26 7.64 -0.01
C VAL A 680 -5.07 6.68 -0.08
N ARG A 681 -3.83 7.19 -0.14
CA ARG A 681 -2.61 6.38 -0.25
C ARG A 681 -2.48 5.40 0.94
N PRO A 682 -2.34 4.08 0.70
CA PRO A 682 -2.27 3.06 1.74
C PRO A 682 -0.88 3.02 2.42
N GLU A 683 -0.57 4.02 3.26
CA GLU A 683 0.73 4.15 3.93
C GLU A 683 0.88 3.22 5.15
N GLY A 684 -0.04 3.30 6.11
CA GLY A 684 0.01 2.54 7.38
C GLY A 684 -0.94 1.34 7.45
N GLN A 685 -1.98 1.31 6.61
CA GLN A 685 -2.96 0.22 6.54
C GLN A 685 -3.51 0.11 5.11
N ASP A 686 -4.06 -1.06 4.77
CA ASP A 686 -4.84 -1.26 3.54
C ASP A 686 -5.93 -0.16 3.44
N SER A 687 -6.09 0.44 2.27
CA SER A 687 -7.10 1.47 1.99
C SER A 687 -8.06 1.00 0.90
N ALA A 688 -9.20 1.66 0.70
CA ALA A 688 -10.19 1.29 -0.32
C ALA A 688 -10.49 2.46 -1.25
N PHE A 689 -10.49 2.21 -2.56
CA PHE A 689 -11.05 3.14 -3.53
C PHE A 689 -12.59 3.05 -3.49
N SER A 690 -13.30 4.17 -3.35
CA SER A 690 -14.76 4.21 -3.52
C SER A 690 -15.19 5.37 -4.42
N TRP A 691 -16.17 5.10 -5.29
CA TRP A 691 -16.70 6.09 -6.23
C TRP A 691 -17.39 7.26 -5.54
N GLY A 692 -18.09 7.01 -4.43
CA GLY A 692 -18.77 8.05 -3.66
C GLY A 692 -17.79 9.01 -2.96
N ASP A 693 -16.69 8.47 -2.42
CA ASP A 693 -15.66 9.27 -1.77
C ASP A 693 -14.78 10.03 -2.79
N LEU A 694 -14.48 9.45 -3.95
CA LEU A 694 -13.88 10.16 -5.09
C LEU A 694 -14.71 11.40 -5.47
N MET A 695 -16.02 11.25 -5.64
CA MET A 695 -16.93 12.35 -5.92
C MET A 695 -16.94 13.39 -4.80
N LEU A 696 -17.03 12.94 -3.54
CA LEU A 696 -17.03 13.81 -2.37
C LEU A 696 -15.75 14.65 -2.29
N LYS A 697 -14.57 14.04 -2.40
CA LYS A 697 -13.28 14.74 -2.26
C LYS A 697 -12.95 15.62 -3.47
N ASN A 698 -13.35 15.25 -4.69
CA ASN A 698 -13.30 16.17 -5.82
C ASN A 698 -14.14 17.43 -5.53
N ASN A 699 -15.39 17.24 -5.11
CA ASN A 699 -16.32 18.36 -4.94
C ASN A 699 -15.99 19.20 -3.70
N SER A 700 -15.50 18.61 -2.60
CA SER A 700 -15.14 19.35 -1.38
C SER A 700 -13.73 19.97 -1.42
N GLU A 701 -12.71 19.22 -1.84
CA GLU A 701 -11.31 19.65 -1.73
C GLU A 701 -10.77 20.27 -3.02
N LEU A 702 -11.08 19.70 -4.19
CA LEU A 702 -10.63 20.28 -5.46
C LEU A 702 -11.52 21.46 -5.86
N LEU A 703 -12.83 21.29 -5.93
CA LEU A 703 -13.74 22.36 -6.40
C LEU A 703 -13.95 23.44 -5.34
N ASN A 704 -14.49 23.09 -4.17
CA ASN A 704 -14.94 24.07 -3.16
C ASN A 704 -13.80 24.67 -2.32
N ASN A 705 -12.63 24.03 -2.23
CA ASN A 705 -11.46 24.53 -1.51
C ASN A 705 -10.38 25.07 -2.48
N LEU A 706 -9.59 24.19 -3.10
CA LEU A 706 -8.40 24.55 -3.89
C LEU A 706 -8.73 25.41 -5.11
N GLY A 707 -9.67 24.94 -5.93
CA GLY A 707 -10.17 25.64 -7.11
C GLY A 707 -10.83 26.95 -6.73
N ASN A 708 -11.75 26.95 -5.76
CA ASN A 708 -12.41 28.17 -5.29
C ASN A 708 -11.41 29.25 -4.86
N PHE A 709 -10.35 28.89 -4.12
CA PHE A 709 -9.33 29.85 -3.72
C PHE A 709 -8.60 30.45 -4.92
N ILE A 710 -8.01 29.61 -5.77
CA ILE A 710 -7.18 30.04 -6.89
C ILE A 710 -8.01 30.81 -7.93
N ASN A 711 -9.21 30.31 -8.25
CA ASN A 711 -10.15 30.98 -9.15
C ASN A 711 -10.52 32.38 -8.62
N ARG A 712 -10.79 32.55 -7.31
CA ARG A 712 -11.11 33.86 -6.71
C ARG A 712 -9.90 34.79 -6.72
N ALA A 713 -8.74 34.30 -6.29
CA ALA A 713 -7.50 35.09 -6.26
C ALA A 713 -7.15 35.65 -7.65
N GLY A 714 -7.15 34.80 -8.68
CA GLY A 714 -6.94 35.23 -10.06
C GLY A 714 -8.06 36.14 -10.60
N MET A 715 -9.33 35.79 -10.37
CA MET A 715 -10.49 36.59 -10.81
C MET A 715 -10.43 38.02 -10.26
N PHE A 716 -10.05 38.22 -9.00
CA PHE A 716 -9.99 39.56 -8.41
C PHE A 716 -8.90 40.43 -9.07
N VAL A 717 -7.74 39.87 -9.44
CA VAL A 717 -6.72 40.59 -10.23
C VAL A 717 -7.28 40.99 -11.61
N CYS A 718 -7.86 40.03 -12.36
CA CYS A 718 -8.40 40.31 -13.69
C CYS A 718 -9.59 41.29 -13.68
N LYS A 719 -10.43 41.25 -12.64
CA LYS A 719 -11.72 41.98 -12.58
C LYS A 719 -11.65 43.36 -11.94
N PHE A 720 -10.69 43.59 -11.04
CA PHE A 720 -10.60 44.83 -10.26
C PHE A 720 -9.32 45.64 -10.50
N PHE A 721 -8.32 45.06 -11.16
CA PHE A 721 -7.00 45.66 -11.34
C PHE A 721 -6.44 45.45 -12.78
N ASP A 722 -7.32 45.27 -13.78
CA ASP A 722 -6.98 45.12 -15.21
C ASP A 722 -5.88 44.09 -15.51
N GLY A 723 -5.90 42.98 -14.76
CA GLY A 723 -4.93 41.89 -14.90
C GLY A 723 -3.54 42.20 -14.33
N ALA A 724 -3.33 43.35 -13.69
CA ALA A 724 -2.09 43.69 -13.00
C ALA A 724 -2.19 43.43 -11.49
N VAL A 725 -1.16 42.81 -10.90
CA VAL A 725 -1.11 42.57 -9.45
C VAL A 725 -1.04 43.93 -8.72
N PRO A 726 -1.96 44.22 -7.78
CA PRO A 726 -2.00 45.51 -7.09
C PRO A 726 -0.83 45.72 -6.11
N PRO A 727 -0.54 46.97 -5.71
CA PRO A 727 0.32 47.27 -4.58
C PRO A 727 -0.15 46.57 -3.29
N MET A 728 0.80 46.11 -2.49
CA MET A 728 0.55 45.35 -1.26
C MET A 728 1.12 46.10 -0.06
N VAL A 729 0.26 46.81 0.67
CA VAL A 729 0.58 47.43 1.95
C VAL A 729 0.13 46.48 3.06
N LEU A 730 1.10 45.78 3.67
CA LEU A 730 0.85 44.70 4.61
C LEU A 730 0.49 45.21 6.01
N THR A 731 -0.49 44.55 6.62
CA THR A 731 -0.92 44.75 8.02
C THR A 731 -0.39 43.61 8.89
N PRO A 732 -0.41 43.72 10.25
CA PRO A 732 -0.03 42.63 11.14
C PRO A 732 -0.83 41.32 10.91
N GLY A 733 -2.09 41.43 10.48
CA GLY A 733 -2.90 40.27 10.08
C GLY A 733 -2.42 39.59 8.80
N ASP A 734 -1.81 40.33 7.87
CA ASP A 734 -1.21 39.77 6.66
C ASP A 734 0.12 39.07 7.00
N HIS A 735 0.99 39.68 7.82
CA HIS A 735 2.23 39.05 8.25
C HIS A 735 1.97 37.71 8.98
N ARG A 736 0.92 37.62 9.80
CA ARG A 736 0.49 36.37 10.45
C ARG A 736 0.00 35.31 9.44
N LEU A 737 -0.65 35.70 8.33
CA LEU A 737 -0.94 34.76 7.24
C LEU A 737 0.34 34.29 6.54
N LEU A 738 1.27 35.19 6.20
CA LEU A 738 2.53 34.84 5.55
C LEU A 738 3.35 33.85 6.40
N ALA A 739 3.35 34.05 7.72
CA ALA A 739 3.95 33.13 8.68
C ALA A 739 3.22 31.78 8.74
N ARG A 740 1.88 31.75 8.77
CA ARG A 740 1.12 30.47 8.74
C ARG A 740 1.38 29.69 7.47
N VAL A 741 1.37 30.34 6.29
CA VAL A 741 1.68 29.69 5.01
C VAL A 741 3.12 29.18 4.98
N THR A 742 4.07 29.93 5.55
CA THR A 742 5.46 29.48 5.72
C THR A 742 5.57 28.28 6.67
N MET A 743 4.76 28.20 7.73
CA MET A 743 4.74 27.07 8.66
C MET A 743 4.21 25.78 8.01
N GLU A 744 3.07 25.86 7.31
CA GLU A 744 2.51 24.72 6.55
C GLU A 744 3.48 24.27 5.44
N LEU A 745 4.21 25.20 4.79
CA LEU A 745 5.27 24.92 3.81
C LEU A 745 6.47 24.20 4.45
N ARG A 746 6.93 24.62 5.64
CA ARG A 746 7.96 23.90 6.41
C ARG A 746 7.49 22.48 6.80
N GLN A 747 6.24 22.32 7.21
CA GLN A 747 5.66 21.01 7.55
C GLN A 747 5.56 20.09 6.33
N TYR A 748 5.09 20.61 5.18
CA TYR A 748 5.08 19.92 3.89
C TYR A 748 6.47 19.37 3.51
N HIS A 749 7.53 20.17 3.72
CA HIS A 749 8.90 19.74 3.48
C HIS A 749 9.34 18.58 4.38
N GLN A 750 9.10 18.68 5.70
CA GLN A 750 9.43 17.65 6.67
C GLN A 750 8.69 16.32 6.39
N LEU A 751 7.44 16.40 5.92
CA LEU A 751 6.62 15.25 5.56
C LEU A 751 7.15 14.56 4.29
N LEU A 752 7.43 15.30 3.21
CA LEU A 752 7.94 14.69 1.97
C LEU A 752 9.40 14.24 2.05
N GLU A 753 10.26 14.88 2.85
CA GLU A 753 11.61 14.36 3.16
C GLU A 753 11.57 12.97 3.85
N ARG A 754 10.46 12.68 4.54
CA ARG A 754 10.13 11.38 5.16
C ARG A 754 9.14 10.55 4.35
N VAL A 755 8.86 10.95 3.10
CA VAL A 755 7.97 10.27 2.13
C VAL A 755 6.53 10.03 2.66
N ARG A 756 6.05 10.91 3.54
CA ARG A 756 4.65 10.99 4.03
C ARG A 756 3.76 11.74 3.03
N ILE A 757 3.64 11.16 1.84
CA ILE A 757 3.01 11.77 0.66
C ILE A 757 1.54 12.12 0.92
N ARG A 758 0.79 11.23 1.59
CA ARG A 758 -0.62 11.45 1.92
C ARG A 758 -0.84 12.70 2.78
N ASP A 759 0.00 12.89 3.78
CA ASP A 759 -0.19 13.92 4.78
C ASP A 759 0.40 15.26 4.33
N ALA A 760 1.46 15.25 3.51
CA ALA A 760 1.93 16.46 2.83
C ALA A 760 0.87 17.06 1.89
N LEU A 761 0.06 16.24 1.19
CA LEU A 761 -1.08 16.74 0.40
C LEU A 761 -2.10 17.49 1.27
N ARG A 762 -2.25 17.12 2.54
CA ARG A 762 -3.17 17.80 3.47
C ARG A 762 -2.67 19.21 3.83
N CYS A 763 -1.36 19.43 3.96
CA CYS A 763 -0.76 20.76 4.14
C CYS A 763 -1.04 21.68 2.91
N VAL A 764 -0.99 21.14 1.69
CA VAL A 764 -1.35 21.90 0.47
C VAL A 764 -2.82 22.34 0.51
N LEU A 765 -3.72 21.45 0.96
CA LEU A 765 -5.13 21.77 1.15
C LEU A 765 -5.36 22.76 2.31
N ASN A 766 -4.56 22.72 3.39
CA ASN A 766 -4.60 23.69 4.50
C ASN A 766 -4.24 25.11 4.05
N ILE A 767 -3.16 25.27 3.28
CA ILE A 767 -2.75 26.57 2.73
C ILE A 767 -3.90 27.20 1.92
N SER A 768 -4.62 26.39 1.14
CA SER A 768 -5.85 26.82 0.44
C SER A 768 -7.01 27.16 1.39
N ARG A 769 -7.22 26.42 2.48
CA ARG A 769 -8.25 26.74 3.49
C ARG A 769 -7.96 28.08 4.17
N HIS A 770 -6.71 28.33 4.58
CA HIS A 770 -6.29 29.62 5.13
C HIS A 770 -6.45 30.76 4.12
N GLY A 771 -6.10 30.52 2.84
CA GLY A 771 -6.34 31.47 1.75
C GLY A 771 -7.83 31.80 1.54
N ASN A 772 -8.70 30.78 1.53
CA ASN A 772 -10.16 30.96 1.46
C ASN A 772 -10.69 31.77 2.66
N GLN A 773 -10.27 31.44 3.88
CA GLN A 773 -10.65 32.13 5.11
C GLN A 773 -10.20 33.60 5.08
N TYR A 774 -8.96 33.87 4.69
CA TYR A 774 -8.40 35.21 4.55
C TYR A 774 -9.18 36.08 3.55
N ILE A 775 -9.45 35.55 2.35
CA ILE A 775 -10.31 36.20 1.36
C ILE A 775 -11.71 36.47 1.96
N GLN A 776 -12.27 35.49 2.69
CA GLN A 776 -13.64 35.57 3.19
C GLN A 776 -13.83 36.57 4.34
N VAL A 777 -12.85 36.72 5.23
CA VAL A 777 -12.89 37.69 6.34
C VAL A 777 -12.64 39.13 5.85
N ASN A 778 -11.81 39.32 4.82
CA ASN A 778 -11.50 40.65 4.31
C ASN A 778 -12.53 41.20 3.30
N GLU A 779 -13.30 40.33 2.65
CA GLU A 779 -14.33 40.68 1.65
C GLU A 779 -13.89 41.68 0.55
N PRO A 780 -12.77 41.44 -0.17
CA PRO A 780 -12.22 42.40 -1.14
C PRO A 780 -13.21 42.80 -2.24
N TRP A 781 -14.14 41.93 -2.64
CA TRP A 781 -15.19 42.22 -3.64
C TRP A 781 -16.28 43.20 -3.15
N LYS A 782 -16.36 43.45 -1.83
CA LYS A 782 -17.12 44.56 -1.24
C LYS A 782 -16.22 45.79 -1.07
N ARG A 783 -15.06 45.61 -0.42
CA ARG A 783 -14.10 46.66 -0.06
C ARG A 783 -13.63 47.48 -1.28
N ILE A 784 -13.46 46.87 -2.45
CA ILE A 784 -13.11 47.57 -3.70
C ILE A 784 -14.12 48.65 -4.13
N LYS A 785 -15.33 48.65 -3.56
CA LYS A 785 -16.38 49.66 -3.78
C LYS A 785 -16.45 50.74 -2.69
N GLY A 786 -15.60 50.66 -1.66
CA GLY A 786 -15.52 51.61 -0.56
C GLY A 786 -14.60 52.80 -0.85
N GLY A 787 -14.14 53.45 0.23
CA GLY A 787 -13.18 54.56 0.16
C GLY A 787 -11.78 54.13 -0.26
N GLU A 788 -10.84 55.09 -0.29
CA GLU A 788 -9.47 54.84 -0.73
C GLU A 788 -8.75 53.78 0.13
N GLU A 789 -8.91 53.82 1.45
CA GLU A 789 -8.38 52.82 2.39
C GLU A 789 -8.96 51.42 2.14
N ASP A 790 -10.27 51.29 1.90
CA ASP A 790 -10.91 50.01 1.58
C ASP A 790 -10.42 49.46 0.23
N ARG A 791 -10.19 50.33 -0.75
CA ARG A 791 -9.63 49.97 -2.07
C ARG A 791 -8.17 49.52 -1.95
N GLN A 792 -7.36 50.22 -1.16
CA GLN A 792 -5.99 49.82 -0.83
C GLN A 792 -5.98 48.46 -0.12
N ARG A 793 -6.87 48.25 0.86
CA ARG A 793 -7.03 46.97 1.57
C ARG A 793 -7.45 45.84 0.63
N ALA A 794 -8.40 46.08 -0.28
CA ALA A 794 -8.79 45.12 -1.32
C ALA A 794 -7.62 44.80 -2.26
N GLY A 795 -6.76 45.78 -2.55
CA GLY A 795 -5.48 45.62 -3.25
C GLY A 795 -4.57 44.63 -2.53
N THR A 796 -4.14 44.94 -1.30
CA THR A 796 -3.27 44.06 -0.50
C THR A 796 -3.79 42.63 -0.44
N VAL A 797 -5.07 42.45 -0.12
CA VAL A 797 -5.70 41.13 0.01
C VAL A 797 -5.65 40.35 -1.31
N THR A 798 -5.87 41.02 -2.43
CA THR A 798 -5.83 40.40 -3.76
C THR A 798 -4.39 40.03 -4.16
N GLY A 799 -3.41 40.92 -3.92
CA GLY A 799 -2.00 40.68 -4.22
C GLY A 799 -1.39 39.55 -3.37
N VAL A 800 -1.70 39.50 -2.07
CA VAL A 800 -1.26 38.41 -1.18
C VAL A 800 -1.92 37.08 -1.61
N ALA A 801 -3.23 37.09 -1.89
CA ALA A 801 -3.94 35.88 -2.30
C ALA A 801 -3.42 35.28 -3.61
N VAL A 802 -3.12 36.09 -4.63
CA VAL A 802 -2.59 35.58 -5.92
C VAL A 802 -1.16 35.04 -5.78
N ASN A 803 -0.36 35.58 -4.87
CA ASN A 803 0.95 35.03 -4.51
C ASN A 803 0.82 33.67 -3.77
N VAL A 804 -0.16 33.51 -2.87
CA VAL A 804 -0.45 32.19 -2.25
C VAL A 804 -0.91 31.19 -3.32
N ALA A 805 -1.70 31.62 -4.31
CA ALA A 805 -2.09 30.79 -5.44
C ALA A 805 -0.89 30.38 -6.32
N ALA A 806 0.11 31.26 -6.49
CA ALA A 806 1.36 30.93 -7.18
C ALA A 806 2.20 29.89 -6.41
N LEU A 807 2.32 30.02 -5.08
CA LEU A 807 2.97 28.98 -4.25
C LEU A 807 2.22 27.64 -4.35
N LEU A 808 0.89 27.66 -4.25
CA LEU A 808 0.06 26.46 -4.41
C LEU A 808 0.27 25.80 -5.77
N ALA A 809 0.47 26.57 -6.84
CA ALA A 809 0.77 26.02 -8.17
C ALA A 809 2.04 25.14 -8.16
N VAL A 810 3.09 25.56 -7.45
CA VAL A 810 4.34 24.78 -7.32
C VAL A 810 4.16 23.59 -6.37
N LEU A 811 3.49 23.78 -5.22
CA LEU A 811 3.22 22.71 -4.25
C LEU A 811 2.31 21.60 -4.79
N VAL A 812 1.40 21.93 -5.71
CA VAL A 812 0.50 20.98 -6.36
C VAL A 812 1.22 20.13 -7.42
N GLN A 813 2.34 20.58 -7.98
CA GLN A 813 3.02 19.95 -9.13
C GLN A 813 3.37 18.46 -8.95
N PRO A 814 3.78 17.96 -7.75
CA PRO A 814 3.99 16.54 -7.53
C PRO A 814 2.71 15.68 -7.58
N TYR A 815 1.55 16.28 -7.30
CA TYR A 815 0.28 15.59 -7.15
C TYR A 815 -0.58 15.71 -8.40
N MET A 816 -0.75 16.93 -8.91
CA MET A 816 -1.57 17.27 -10.08
C MET A 816 -0.74 18.16 -11.04
N PRO A 817 0.16 17.56 -11.83
CA PRO A 817 1.10 18.31 -12.67
C PRO A 817 0.45 19.10 -13.82
N ALA A 818 -0.66 18.63 -14.39
CA ALA A 818 -1.37 19.36 -15.44
C ALA A 818 -2.14 20.56 -14.87
N VAL A 819 -2.76 20.40 -13.68
CA VAL A 819 -3.38 21.50 -12.93
C VAL A 819 -2.33 22.52 -12.51
N SER A 820 -1.16 22.08 -12.02
CA SER A 820 -0.03 22.96 -11.70
C SER A 820 0.43 23.80 -12.90
N ALA A 821 0.58 23.18 -14.07
CA ALA A 821 0.92 23.88 -15.30
C ALA A 821 -0.18 24.86 -15.73
N ALA A 822 -1.46 24.49 -15.58
CA ALA A 822 -2.60 25.36 -15.87
C ALA A 822 -2.62 26.60 -14.95
N ILE A 823 -2.38 26.45 -13.65
CA ILE A 823 -2.31 27.59 -12.71
C ILE A 823 -1.11 28.50 -13.06
N GLN A 824 0.07 27.91 -13.31
CA GLN A 824 1.26 28.68 -13.69
C GLN A 824 1.04 29.47 -14.99
N ALA A 825 0.34 28.89 -15.97
CA ALA A 825 -0.02 29.58 -17.21
C ALA A 825 -1.05 30.70 -16.97
N GLN A 826 -2.13 30.45 -16.22
CA GLN A 826 -3.17 31.46 -15.93
C GLN A 826 -2.63 32.65 -15.13
N LEU A 827 -1.72 32.43 -14.19
CA LEU A 827 -1.10 33.50 -13.39
C LEU A 827 0.19 34.06 -14.02
N CYS A 828 0.61 33.50 -15.15
CA CYS A 828 1.89 33.80 -15.83
C CYS A 828 3.10 33.77 -14.87
N VAL A 829 3.18 32.72 -14.04
CA VAL A 829 4.26 32.55 -13.05
C VAL A 829 5.62 32.45 -13.76
N PRO A 830 6.64 33.24 -13.38
CA PRO A 830 7.96 33.17 -14.01
C PRO A 830 8.62 31.78 -13.83
N PRO A 831 9.22 31.16 -14.87
CA PRO A 831 9.82 29.82 -14.77
C PRO A 831 10.96 29.68 -13.76
N GLU A 832 11.57 30.79 -13.34
CA GLU A 832 12.54 30.88 -12.24
C GLU A 832 11.91 30.68 -10.85
N CYS A 833 10.59 30.88 -10.71
CA CYS A 833 9.84 30.66 -9.48
C CYS A 833 9.33 29.22 -9.33
N SER A 834 9.51 28.35 -10.33
CA SER A 834 9.08 26.94 -10.31
C SER A 834 10.01 26.05 -9.46
N VAL A 835 10.27 26.44 -8.21
CA VAL A 835 11.20 25.83 -7.25
C VAL A 835 10.65 25.97 -5.83
N LEU A 836 10.94 25.02 -4.93
CA LEU A 836 10.47 25.07 -3.55
C LEU A 836 11.56 25.49 -2.56
N SER A 837 11.35 26.65 -1.94
CA SER A 837 12.12 27.17 -0.81
C SER A 837 11.41 26.90 0.53
N HIS A 838 12.15 26.93 1.64
CA HIS A 838 11.61 26.75 2.99
C HIS A 838 10.89 27.99 3.57
N VAL A 839 10.77 29.06 2.77
CA VAL A 839 10.08 30.30 3.12
C VAL A 839 9.15 30.75 2.00
N PHE A 840 7.99 31.29 2.35
CA PHE A 840 7.09 31.91 1.39
C PHE A 840 7.60 33.31 1.02
N THR A 841 7.60 33.63 -0.28
CA THR A 841 8.17 34.88 -0.82
C THR A 841 7.23 35.50 -1.85
N CYS A 842 7.34 36.81 -2.07
CA CYS A 842 6.58 37.48 -3.13
C CYS A 842 7.16 37.10 -4.50
N THR A 843 6.45 36.24 -5.23
CA THR A 843 6.83 35.74 -6.56
C THR A 843 6.16 36.53 -7.69
N LEU A 844 4.98 37.11 -7.42
CA LEU A 844 4.24 37.98 -8.31
C LEU A 844 4.24 39.40 -7.71
N PRO A 845 5.21 40.27 -8.08
CA PRO A 845 5.31 41.62 -7.54
C PRO A 845 4.20 42.55 -8.07
N PRO A 846 3.95 43.70 -7.42
CA PRO A 846 3.03 44.72 -7.94
C PRO A 846 3.36 45.11 -9.39
N GLY A 847 2.35 45.22 -10.24
CA GLY A 847 2.50 45.47 -11.67
C GLY A 847 2.73 44.21 -12.53
N HIS A 848 2.99 43.03 -11.94
CA HIS A 848 3.01 41.76 -12.66
C HIS A 848 1.68 41.52 -13.38
N ARG A 849 1.70 41.02 -14.63
CA ARG A 849 0.49 40.75 -15.40
C ARG A 849 0.14 39.27 -15.39
N VAL A 850 -1.07 38.95 -14.91
CA VAL A 850 -1.67 37.61 -15.03
C VAL A 850 -2.37 37.46 -16.39
N GLY A 851 -2.58 36.21 -16.81
CA GLY A 851 -3.30 35.86 -18.03
C GLY A 851 -4.81 35.76 -17.83
N THR A 852 -5.48 35.05 -18.74
CA THR A 852 -6.91 34.76 -18.62
C THR A 852 -7.15 33.61 -17.64
N VAL A 853 -7.87 33.88 -16.57
CA VAL A 853 -8.22 32.88 -15.55
C VAL A 853 -9.44 32.06 -15.95
N SER A 854 -9.46 30.76 -15.62
CA SER A 854 -10.55 29.85 -15.95
C SER A 854 -10.71 28.73 -14.92
N PRO A 855 -11.93 28.20 -14.67
CA PRO A 855 -12.17 27.21 -13.62
C PRO A 855 -11.33 25.94 -13.77
N LEU A 856 -10.46 25.68 -12.78
CA LEU A 856 -9.49 24.57 -12.80
C LEU A 856 -10.10 23.17 -12.69
N PHE A 857 -11.27 23.05 -12.06
CA PHE A 857 -11.92 21.77 -11.77
C PHE A 857 -13.39 21.79 -12.16
N GLN A 858 -13.92 20.63 -12.53
CA GLN A 858 -15.34 20.41 -12.78
C GLN A 858 -15.96 19.61 -11.62
N LYS A 859 -17.27 19.80 -11.41
CA LYS A 859 -18.04 19.03 -10.44
C LYS A 859 -18.24 17.61 -10.98
N LEU A 860 -18.00 16.61 -10.14
CA LEU A 860 -18.39 15.23 -10.44
C LEU A 860 -19.85 15.05 -10.02
N GLU A 861 -20.69 14.64 -10.98
CA GLU A 861 -22.14 14.47 -10.80
C GLU A 861 -22.51 13.03 -10.43
N SER A 862 -23.47 12.87 -9.52
CA SER A 862 -23.86 11.59 -8.96
C SER A 862 -24.26 10.55 -10.01
N GLU A 863 -25.02 10.96 -11.03
CA GLU A 863 -25.48 10.06 -12.11
C GLU A 863 -24.32 9.47 -12.92
N HIS A 864 -23.32 10.30 -13.24
CA HIS A 864 -22.12 9.91 -13.94
C HIS A 864 -21.27 8.95 -13.09
N ILE A 865 -21.11 9.27 -11.81
CA ILE A 865 -20.35 8.45 -10.85
C ILE A 865 -21.02 7.11 -10.60
N ASP A 866 -22.34 7.04 -10.48
CA ASP A 866 -23.09 5.78 -10.37
C ASP A 866 -23.04 4.94 -11.66
N ALA A 867 -23.01 5.58 -12.84
CA ALA A 867 -22.83 4.88 -14.11
C ALA A 867 -21.43 4.22 -14.20
N LEU A 868 -20.38 4.93 -13.80
CA LEU A 868 -19.03 4.37 -13.72
C LEU A 868 -18.92 3.28 -12.64
N ARG A 869 -19.51 3.49 -11.46
CA ARG A 869 -19.58 2.49 -10.38
C ARG A 869 -20.22 1.18 -10.85
N LYS A 870 -21.33 1.26 -11.61
CA LYS A 870 -22.00 0.09 -12.23
C LYS A 870 -21.13 -0.57 -13.31
N ARG A 871 -20.44 0.20 -14.16
CA ARG A 871 -19.51 -0.30 -15.20
C ARG A 871 -18.34 -1.11 -14.62
N PHE A 872 -17.76 -0.67 -13.50
CA PHE A 872 -16.57 -1.28 -12.91
C PHE A 872 -16.83 -2.16 -11.66
N GLY A 873 -18.10 -2.38 -11.31
CA GLY A 873 -18.51 -3.23 -10.17
C GLY A 873 -18.63 -4.72 -10.49
N GLY A 874 -18.25 -5.18 -11.69
CA GLY A 874 -18.40 -6.59 -12.13
C GLY A 874 -19.84 -7.05 -12.41
N GLY A 875 -20.85 -6.21 -12.16
CA GLY A 875 -22.26 -6.51 -12.43
C GLY A 875 -22.66 -6.50 -13.91
N GLN A 876 -21.80 -6.00 -14.79
CA GLN A 876 -21.97 -6.11 -16.24
C GLN A 876 -21.16 -7.31 -16.75
N ALA A 877 -21.87 -8.34 -17.20
CA ALA A 877 -21.24 -9.51 -17.81
C ALA A 877 -20.45 -9.11 -19.06
N LYS A 878 -19.38 -9.85 -19.35
CA LYS A 878 -18.76 -9.79 -20.69
C LYS A 878 -19.83 -10.06 -21.76
N PRO A 879 -19.71 -9.52 -22.98
CA PRO A 879 -20.31 -10.18 -24.14
C PRO A 879 -19.80 -11.64 -24.15
N PRO A 880 -20.65 -12.63 -24.46
CA PRO A 880 -20.29 -14.03 -24.29
C PRO A 880 -18.99 -14.34 -25.03
N ASN A 881 -18.07 -15.08 -24.39
CA ASN A 881 -17.01 -15.75 -25.13
C ASN A 881 -17.67 -16.53 -26.28
N PRO A 882 -17.08 -16.59 -27.49
CA PRO A 882 -17.54 -17.53 -28.49
C PRO A 882 -17.55 -18.93 -27.86
N PRO A 883 -18.62 -19.73 -28.06
CA PRO A 883 -18.75 -21.01 -27.38
C PRO A 883 -17.53 -21.88 -27.67
N ALA A 884 -17.06 -22.60 -26.65
CA ALA A 884 -16.07 -23.65 -26.85
C ALA A 884 -16.63 -24.64 -27.89
N GLN A 885 -15.75 -25.16 -28.75
CA GLN A 885 -16.13 -26.16 -29.73
C GLN A 885 -16.62 -27.43 -29.01
N SER A 886 -17.93 -27.56 -28.86
CA SER A 886 -18.58 -28.85 -28.75
C SER A 886 -18.37 -29.59 -30.07
N ASP A 887 -18.06 -30.88 -30.01
CA ASP A 887 -17.94 -31.73 -31.20
C ASP A 887 -19.16 -31.55 -32.11
N PRO A 888 -18.96 -31.46 -33.44
CA PRO A 888 -20.04 -31.12 -34.35
C PRO A 888 -21.12 -32.21 -34.34
N PRO A 889 -22.41 -31.86 -34.08
CA PRO A 889 -23.49 -32.80 -34.30
C PRO A 889 -23.53 -33.16 -35.78
N SER A 890 -23.60 -34.46 -36.08
CA SER A 890 -23.67 -34.98 -37.44
C SER A 890 -25.02 -34.63 -38.09
N VAL A 891 -25.03 -33.57 -38.90
CA VAL A 891 -26.21 -33.16 -39.70
C VAL A 891 -26.10 -33.74 -41.12
N PRO A 892 -27.13 -34.41 -41.68
CA PRO A 892 -27.04 -35.05 -42.99
C PRO A 892 -27.35 -34.10 -44.16
N GLY A 893 -26.78 -34.42 -45.33
CA GLY A 893 -27.30 -34.01 -46.63
C GLY A 893 -26.77 -32.69 -47.20
N LEU A 894 -26.03 -32.77 -48.31
CA LEU A 894 -25.84 -31.63 -49.21
C LEU A 894 -27.11 -31.42 -50.05
N ALA A 895 -27.48 -30.16 -50.26
CA ALA A 895 -28.31 -29.73 -51.38
C ALA A 895 -27.49 -28.75 -52.24
N PRO A 896 -27.55 -28.84 -53.58
CA PRO A 896 -26.78 -27.96 -54.46
C PRO A 896 -27.32 -26.52 -54.44
N THR A 897 -26.42 -25.55 -54.60
CA THR A 897 -26.75 -24.12 -54.69
C THR A 897 -27.34 -23.80 -56.06
N ASP A 898 -28.54 -23.22 -56.11
CA ASP A 898 -29.17 -22.76 -57.36
C ASP A 898 -28.41 -21.54 -57.92
N PRO A 899 -27.75 -21.63 -59.10
CA PRO A 899 -27.01 -20.52 -59.68
C PRO A 899 -27.91 -19.36 -60.11
N ASN A 900 -29.14 -19.66 -60.57
CA ASN A 900 -30.05 -18.65 -61.08
C ASN A 900 -30.48 -17.70 -59.97
N ARG A 901 -30.80 -18.23 -58.77
CA ARG A 901 -31.17 -17.41 -57.61
C ARG A 901 -30.02 -16.53 -57.12
N ILE A 902 -28.76 -16.97 -57.26
CA ILE A 902 -27.59 -16.15 -56.94
C ILE A 902 -27.42 -15.00 -57.94
N GLN A 903 -27.66 -15.24 -59.24
CA GLN A 903 -27.64 -14.18 -60.25
C GLN A 903 -28.77 -13.16 -60.02
N GLU A 904 -30.00 -13.63 -59.85
CA GLU A 904 -31.19 -12.79 -59.59
C GLU A 904 -31.00 -11.86 -58.37
N LEU A 905 -30.50 -12.40 -57.25
CA LEU A 905 -30.17 -11.62 -56.06
C LEU A 905 -28.99 -10.65 -56.29
N THR A 906 -28.06 -10.96 -57.19
CA THR A 906 -26.95 -10.06 -57.54
C THR A 906 -27.45 -8.85 -58.34
N GLU A 907 -28.37 -9.07 -59.27
CA GLU A 907 -29.01 -8.02 -60.07
C GLU A 907 -29.89 -7.11 -59.19
N GLN A 908 -30.74 -7.68 -58.32
CA GLN A 908 -31.55 -6.91 -57.34
C GLN A 908 -30.68 -6.08 -56.38
N VAL A 909 -29.53 -6.59 -55.93
CA VAL A 909 -28.56 -5.83 -55.12
C VAL A 909 -27.93 -4.67 -55.90
N ALA A 910 -27.74 -4.80 -57.22
CA ALA A 910 -27.22 -3.73 -58.06
C ALA A 910 -28.29 -2.63 -58.27
N GLU A 911 -29.51 -3.00 -58.69
CA GLU A 911 -30.61 -2.07 -58.92
C GLU A 911 -30.98 -1.26 -57.68
N GLN A 912 -31.12 -1.93 -56.52
CA GLN A 912 -31.40 -1.25 -55.25
C GLN A 912 -30.20 -0.38 -54.80
N GLY A 913 -28.98 -0.78 -55.16
CA GLY A 913 -27.79 0.05 -55.02
C GLY A 913 -27.88 1.37 -55.80
N ASP A 914 -28.38 1.32 -57.03
CA ASP A 914 -28.60 2.50 -57.87
C ASP A 914 -29.83 3.32 -57.48
N CYS A 915 -30.88 2.70 -56.95
CA CYS A 915 -31.98 3.41 -56.29
C CYS A 915 -31.46 4.29 -55.14
N VAL A 916 -30.67 3.72 -54.24
CA VAL A 916 -30.03 4.46 -53.12
C VAL A 916 -29.05 5.52 -53.61
N ARG A 917 -28.26 5.26 -54.68
CA ARG A 917 -27.37 6.28 -55.27
C ARG A 917 -28.15 7.45 -55.87
N ARG A 918 -29.22 7.20 -56.63
CA ARG A 918 -30.07 8.25 -57.23
C ARG A 918 -30.76 9.10 -56.16
N LEU A 919 -31.34 8.49 -55.13
CA LEU A 919 -32.00 9.22 -54.03
C LEU A 919 -31.04 10.11 -53.23
N LYS A 920 -29.79 9.67 -53.05
CA LYS A 920 -28.74 10.48 -52.41
C LYS A 920 -28.28 11.63 -53.32
N ALA A 921 -28.18 11.40 -54.63
CA ALA A 921 -27.82 12.44 -55.59
C ALA A 921 -28.93 13.49 -55.79
N SER A 922 -30.21 13.10 -55.67
CA SER A 922 -31.36 14.00 -55.79
C SER A 922 -31.73 14.74 -54.49
N GLY A 923 -30.90 14.64 -53.44
CA GLY A 923 -31.18 15.30 -52.15
C GLY A 923 -32.48 14.86 -51.47
N ALA A 924 -32.90 13.60 -51.67
CA ALA A 924 -34.15 13.10 -51.08
C ALA A 924 -34.11 13.07 -49.55
N ASP A 925 -35.28 13.02 -48.91
CA ASP A 925 -35.37 12.96 -47.45
C ASP A 925 -34.57 11.79 -46.85
N ARG A 926 -33.98 12.04 -45.68
CA ARG A 926 -33.07 11.14 -44.99
C ARG A 926 -33.77 9.87 -44.49
N ALA A 927 -34.99 9.94 -43.96
CA ALA A 927 -35.71 8.75 -43.52
C ALA A 927 -36.07 7.84 -44.71
N ARG A 928 -36.42 8.45 -45.86
CA ARG A 928 -36.61 7.71 -47.13
C ARG A 928 -35.33 7.05 -47.62
N ILE A 929 -34.19 7.77 -47.59
CA ILE A 929 -32.88 7.22 -47.96
C ILE A 929 -32.48 6.05 -47.04
N ASP A 930 -32.63 6.20 -45.73
CA ASP A 930 -32.22 5.18 -44.76
C ASP A 930 -33.13 3.93 -44.82
N SER A 931 -34.41 4.09 -45.19
CA SER A 931 -35.31 2.96 -45.52
C SER A 931 -34.84 2.15 -46.73
N GLU A 932 -34.49 2.80 -47.84
CA GLU A 932 -33.99 2.11 -49.04
C GLU A 932 -32.60 1.49 -48.84
N VAL A 933 -31.76 2.08 -47.97
CA VAL A 933 -30.51 1.47 -47.48
C VAL A 933 -30.79 0.21 -46.66
N GLY A 934 -31.84 0.19 -45.83
CA GLY A 934 -32.26 -1.00 -45.09
C GLY A 934 -32.56 -2.19 -46.01
N LYS A 935 -33.35 -1.97 -47.08
CA LYS A 935 -33.62 -3.00 -48.10
C LYS A 935 -32.34 -3.49 -48.80
N LEU A 936 -31.44 -2.58 -49.14
CA LEU A 936 -30.15 -2.93 -49.76
C LEU A 936 -29.26 -3.81 -48.85
N LEU A 937 -29.35 -3.63 -47.53
CA LEU A 937 -28.63 -4.45 -46.56
C LEU A 937 -29.28 -5.83 -46.37
N ALA A 938 -30.61 -5.93 -46.44
CA ALA A 938 -31.33 -7.21 -46.42
C ALA A 938 -30.96 -8.07 -47.64
N LEU A 939 -31.11 -7.54 -48.86
CA LEU A 939 -30.76 -8.25 -50.11
C LEU A 939 -29.29 -8.72 -50.13
N LYS A 940 -28.36 -7.93 -49.56
CA LYS A 940 -26.95 -8.33 -49.43
C LYS A 940 -26.71 -9.46 -48.43
N ARG A 941 -27.54 -9.57 -47.38
CA ARG A 941 -27.49 -10.71 -46.45
C ARG A 941 -28.06 -11.98 -47.10
N GLU A 942 -29.17 -11.87 -47.82
CA GLU A 942 -29.73 -12.98 -48.61
C GLU A 942 -28.72 -13.49 -49.66
N LEU A 943 -28.08 -12.59 -50.41
CA LEU A 943 -27.03 -12.94 -51.37
C LEU A 943 -25.80 -13.58 -50.70
N ALA A 944 -25.40 -13.13 -49.50
CA ALA A 944 -24.30 -13.74 -48.76
C ALA A 944 -24.64 -15.18 -48.32
N LEU A 945 -25.85 -15.38 -47.79
CA LEU A 945 -26.36 -16.70 -47.40
C LEU A 945 -26.48 -17.64 -48.60
N ALA A 946 -27.04 -17.18 -49.72
CA ALA A 946 -27.13 -17.94 -50.97
C ALA A 946 -25.75 -18.30 -51.56
N GLN A 947 -24.70 -17.54 -51.24
CA GLN A 947 -23.32 -17.84 -51.62
C GLN A 947 -22.52 -18.60 -50.55
N ASN A 948 -23.16 -19.12 -49.49
CA ASN A 948 -22.53 -19.77 -48.33
C ASN A 948 -21.40 -18.94 -47.67
N LYS A 949 -21.59 -17.62 -47.59
CA LYS A 949 -20.66 -16.67 -46.95
C LYS A 949 -21.26 -16.11 -45.67
N SER A 950 -20.44 -15.94 -44.63
CA SER A 950 -20.88 -15.30 -43.38
C SER A 950 -21.36 -13.87 -43.67
N PRO A 951 -22.59 -13.48 -43.24
CA PRO A 951 -23.18 -12.19 -43.60
C PRO A 951 -22.55 -10.98 -42.88
N ASP A 952 -21.88 -11.20 -41.74
CA ASP A 952 -21.33 -10.12 -40.91
C ASP A 952 -19.79 -10.09 -40.96
N THR A 953 -19.24 -9.46 -42.00
CA THR A 953 -17.80 -9.09 -42.05
C THR A 953 -17.59 -7.74 -42.75
N PRO A 954 -17.58 -6.62 -42.01
CA PRO A 954 -17.26 -5.31 -42.56
C PRO A 954 -15.76 -5.22 -42.89
N ARG A 955 -15.41 -5.21 -44.19
CA ARG A 955 -14.05 -4.84 -44.62
C ARG A 955 -13.82 -3.36 -44.28
N GLY A 956 -12.89 -3.10 -43.37
CA GLY A 956 -12.58 -1.75 -42.91
C GLY A 956 -11.99 -0.86 -44.01
N LYS A 957 -12.10 0.46 -43.82
CA LYS A 957 -11.34 1.46 -44.58
C LYS A 957 -10.51 2.31 -43.61
N GLY A 958 -9.19 2.11 -43.64
CA GLY A 958 -8.28 3.18 -43.21
C GLY A 958 -8.45 4.40 -44.13
N LYS A 959 -8.16 5.58 -43.59
CA LYS A 959 -8.08 6.83 -44.36
C LYS A 959 -6.63 7.29 -44.43
N LYS A 960 -6.28 7.89 -45.57
CA LYS A 960 -5.24 8.92 -45.65
C LYS A 960 -5.81 10.22 -45.09
#